data_AF-A0A8A4TIQ4-F1
#
_entry.id   AF-A0A8A4TIQ4-F1
#
_cell.length_a   1.000
_cell.length_b   1.000
_cell.length_c   1.000
_cell.angle_alpha   90.00
_cell.angle_beta   90.00
_cell.angle_gamma   90.00
#
_symmetry.space_group_name_H-M   'P 1'
#
loop_
_entity.id
_entity.type
_entity.pdbx_description
1 polymer ?
#
loop_
_entity_poly.entity_id
_entity_poly.type
_entity_poly.pdbx_seq_one_letter_code
_entity_poly.pdbx_strand_id
1 'polypeptide(L)'
;MDIWAWLRNEEEVLRRRGAHRLANLIFAVPQWVRANQIDRVRQTLSEAILLARQEKNPWLELYFRHWLMQGVVIRQFNVAEHMTEVIRLMEFAHREETRDCPQAICVVQDVCWAYDIRDHLGFAPDRARVAAEALARIDASWPCFTCIGSELISALRDAGQVALAQSELSRLEALAASNGQGSGAPTFAIDTFWNMVALGRFREAWQLNEAHEASEPDAWFSIAKEIRRARCLVGLDRVETASEVLPEFCRIASLVELYPTWMEVRYLLVRHGGVANATSTRRDFLQGFRRLLDLGALRYALEGAAYYAELALQAGLPYMAELASEAFASILPRLVRPLDAPSRLADLRLRIEAQKANLHFPKWVVQGDGPTSSDPEAVCDRLLHVLESSPGDVRLQTRLVSLFGELGYQAELGDWLARMVHRFPEDGHLFSLLGDHLFRSGHDDRLREACEKRVEDDVSDHHRATAHWFLANLAWRECAWERTLAHLKRIPSGHARYVESLLMRAAVYRKCGQYDAAFGCLADLEAADDRSAEWAWEGALVAAQVGNALDAKKFETFLRESGFACEERPTETVRIRGTGEQGGAFELAARRTGMVTALVCELAPPSSGLNFGDEVLVKPLRFTSDRGGHAAHDAVFGVESVPATRSVPTFPIFGVDPGNQALAELERIVVDAGGALARDEDASSETCFHPQTCEELPALYGRFAILPEAPWRAFHKRLLRATATYAHPLMWPQLAWALNLVDLVAHWHRLAVRYQLNWVESFERDSCKGGT
;
A
#
# COMPACT_ATOMS: atom_id res chain seq x y z
N MET A 1 -12.79 10.95 -33.35
CA MET A 1 -11.70 11.81 -32.80
C MET A 1 -10.70 10.86 -32.16
N ASP A 2 -9.43 10.87 -32.57
CA ASP A 2 -8.44 9.89 -32.10
C ASP A 2 -7.65 10.44 -30.90
N ILE A 3 -7.95 9.91 -29.70
CA ILE A 3 -7.28 10.23 -28.44
C ILE A 3 -5.76 10.05 -28.58
N TRP A 4 -5.31 8.97 -29.22
CA TRP A 4 -3.90 8.66 -29.32
C TRP A 4 -3.18 9.57 -30.31
N ALA A 5 -3.85 9.96 -31.40
CA ALA A 5 -3.32 10.98 -32.29
C ALA A 5 -3.18 12.33 -31.59
N TRP A 6 -4.17 12.72 -30.79
CA TRP A 6 -4.10 13.92 -29.96
C TRP A 6 -2.92 13.87 -28.99
N LEU A 7 -2.77 12.79 -28.23
CA LEU A 7 -1.68 12.65 -27.25
C LEU A 7 -0.29 12.67 -27.90
N ARG A 8 -0.10 11.99 -29.06
CA ARG A 8 1.17 12.04 -29.80
C ARG A 8 1.50 13.46 -30.27
N ASN A 9 0.50 14.21 -30.74
CA ASN A 9 0.70 15.60 -31.14
C ASN A 9 1.03 16.50 -29.93
N GLU A 10 0.31 16.33 -28.80
CA GLU A 10 0.59 17.07 -27.58
C GLU A 10 1.98 16.76 -27.03
N GLU A 11 2.42 15.50 -27.06
CA GLU A 11 3.78 15.11 -26.69
C GLU A 11 4.83 15.87 -27.51
N GLU A 12 4.68 15.91 -28.85
CA GLU A 12 5.59 16.63 -29.74
C GLU A 12 5.59 18.14 -29.46
N VAL A 13 4.41 18.73 -29.17
CA VAL A 13 4.28 20.15 -28.80
C VAL A 13 4.99 20.44 -27.48
N LEU A 14 4.78 19.62 -26.45
CA LEU A 14 5.42 19.78 -25.14
C LEU A 14 6.94 19.63 -25.23
N ARG A 15 7.43 18.63 -25.97
CA ARG A 15 8.87 18.44 -26.21
C ARG A 15 9.49 19.66 -26.89
N ARG A 16 8.81 20.26 -27.89
CA ARG A 16 9.27 21.48 -28.56
C ARG A 16 9.29 22.72 -27.64
N ARG A 17 8.45 22.75 -26.61
CA ARG A 17 8.36 23.83 -25.63
C ARG A 17 9.29 23.64 -24.42
N GLY A 18 10.03 22.54 -24.36
CA GLY A 18 10.93 22.22 -23.24
C GLY A 18 10.23 21.52 -22.06
N ALA A 19 8.93 21.23 -22.15
CA ALA A 19 8.16 20.55 -21.12
C ALA A 19 8.34 19.01 -21.17
N HIS A 20 9.59 18.55 -21.19
CA HIS A 20 9.96 17.14 -21.42
C HIS A 20 9.39 16.19 -20.38
N ARG A 21 9.42 16.58 -19.10
CA ARG A 21 8.87 15.77 -18.00
C ARG A 21 7.38 15.51 -18.19
N LEU A 22 6.59 16.54 -18.50
CA LEU A 22 5.16 16.39 -18.76
C LEU A 22 4.90 15.51 -20.00
N ALA A 23 5.70 15.67 -21.05
CA ALA A 23 5.62 14.84 -22.25
C ALA A 23 5.85 13.35 -21.94
N ASN A 24 6.86 13.04 -21.12
CA ASN A 24 7.15 11.66 -20.70
C ASN A 24 6.00 11.07 -19.85
N LEU A 25 5.40 11.88 -18.97
CA LEU A 25 4.32 11.43 -18.09
C LEU A 25 3.06 11.03 -18.84
N ILE A 26 2.79 11.59 -20.03
CA ILE A 26 1.63 11.26 -20.87
C ILE A 26 1.54 9.74 -21.10
N PHE A 27 2.65 9.07 -21.43
CA PHE A 27 2.63 7.64 -21.73
C PHE A 27 3.04 6.76 -20.54
N ALA A 28 3.82 7.29 -19.60
CA ALA A 28 4.27 6.54 -18.44
C ALA A 28 3.13 6.25 -17.45
N VAL A 29 2.29 7.24 -17.13
CA VAL A 29 1.20 7.09 -16.14
C VAL A 29 0.21 5.97 -16.52
N PRO A 30 -0.33 5.90 -17.76
CA PRO A 30 -1.18 4.79 -18.18
C PRO A 30 -0.51 3.42 -18.07
N GLN A 31 0.78 3.33 -18.41
CA GLN A 31 1.53 2.07 -18.32
C GLN A 31 1.66 1.61 -16.86
N TRP A 32 1.95 2.53 -15.94
CA TRP A 32 2.02 2.21 -14.52
C TRP A 32 0.66 1.78 -13.95
N VAL A 33 -0.44 2.43 -14.37
CA VAL A 33 -1.79 1.99 -14.00
C VAL A 33 -2.06 0.57 -14.50
N ARG A 34 -1.74 0.27 -15.77
CA ARG A 34 -1.88 -1.09 -16.33
C ARG A 34 -1.03 -2.12 -15.59
N ALA A 35 0.21 -1.77 -15.24
CA ALA A 35 1.12 -2.60 -14.47
C ALA A 35 0.78 -2.68 -12.97
N ASN A 36 -0.34 -2.12 -12.53
CA ASN A 36 -0.78 -2.05 -11.13
C ASN A 36 0.23 -1.37 -10.18
N GLN A 37 1.07 -0.46 -10.70
CA GLN A 37 2.04 0.33 -9.94
C GLN A 37 1.39 1.60 -9.36
N ILE A 38 0.27 1.43 -8.63
CA ILE A 38 -0.58 2.55 -8.22
C ILE A 38 0.11 3.48 -7.21
N ASP A 39 1.02 2.97 -6.38
CA ASP A 39 1.82 3.81 -5.48
C ASP A 39 2.72 4.77 -6.26
N ARG A 40 3.30 4.32 -7.37
CA ARG A 40 4.09 5.16 -8.29
C ARG A 40 3.21 6.23 -8.94
N VAL A 41 2.00 5.85 -9.36
CA VAL A 41 1.00 6.79 -9.90
C VAL A 41 0.66 7.86 -8.87
N ARG A 42 0.38 7.48 -7.62
CA ARG A 42 0.05 8.43 -6.53
C ARG A 42 1.18 9.41 -6.24
N GLN A 43 2.42 8.92 -6.20
CA GLN A 43 3.60 9.76 -5.96
C GLN A 43 3.83 10.78 -7.09
N THR A 44 3.48 10.42 -8.33
CA THR A 44 3.80 11.22 -9.52
C THR A 44 2.64 12.08 -10.00
N LEU A 45 1.40 11.76 -9.63
CA LEU A 45 0.23 12.43 -10.20
C LEU A 45 0.13 13.90 -9.79
N SER A 46 0.44 14.23 -8.54
CA SER A 46 0.43 15.63 -8.08
C SER A 46 1.40 16.49 -8.89
N GLU A 47 2.55 15.91 -9.26
CA GLU A 47 3.50 16.53 -10.20
C GLU A 47 2.87 16.69 -11.59
N ALA A 48 2.31 15.62 -12.16
CA ALA A 48 1.71 15.64 -13.51
C ALA A 48 0.60 16.69 -13.65
N ILE A 49 -0.30 16.78 -12.66
CA ILE A 49 -1.39 17.76 -12.62
C ILE A 49 -0.83 19.18 -12.47
N LEU A 50 0.17 19.37 -11.61
CA LEU A 50 0.80 20.68 -11.43
C LEU A 50 1.47 21.15 -12.74
N LEU A 51 2.21 20.28 -13.41
CA LEU A 51 2.85 20.55 -14.68
C LEU A 51 1.81 20.86 -15.78
N ALA A 52 0.71 20.11 -15.87
CA ALA A 52 -0.37 20.38 -16.81
C ALA A 52 -0.99 21.78 -16.58
N ARG A 53 -1.16 22.19 -15.32
CA ARG A 53 -1.64 23.53 -14.95
C ARG A 53 -0.64 24.63 -15.29
N GLN A 54 0.66 24.38 -15.10
CA GLN A 54 1.71 25.33 -15.48
C GLN A 54 1.73 25.56 -17.01
N GLU A 55 1.54 24.50 -17.80
CA GLU A 55 1.35 24.57 -19.25
C GLU A 55 -0.01 25.14 -19.68
N LYS A 56 -0.88 25.46 -18.71
CA LYS A 56 -2.26 25.93 -18.93
C LYS A 56 -3.04 25.01 -19.87
N ASN A 57 -2.82 23.70 -19.74
CA ASN A 57 -3.45 22.68 -20.57
C ASN A 57 -4.48 21.90 -19.73
N PRO A 58 -5.75 22.37 -19.68
CA PRO A 58 -6.80 21.71 -18.89
C PRO A 58 -7.15 20.32 -19.42
N TRP A 59 -6.83 20.01 -20.68
CA TRP A 59 -7.09 18.69 -21.26
C TRP A 59 -6.12 17.64 -20.72
N LEU A 60 -4.85 18.01 -20.52
CA LEU A 60 -3.87 17.16 -19.86
C LEU A 60 -4.18 16.99 -18.36
N GLU A 61 -4.69 18.03 -17.69
CA GLU A 61 -5.18 17.86 -16.31
C GLU A 61 -6.32 16.83 -16.24
N LEU A 62 -7.30 16.92 -17.15
CA LEU A 62 -8.39 15.96 -17.25
C LEU A 62 -7.86 14.54 -17.51
N TYR A 63 -6.91 14.41 -18.44
CA TYR A 63 -6.27 13.14 -18.80
C TYR A 63 -5.63 12.47 -17.59
N PHE A 64 -4.80 13.18 -16.83
CA PHE A 64 -4.13 12.61 -15.66
C PHE A 64 -5.13 12.24 -14.56
N ARG A 65 -6.14 13.09 -14.30
CA ARG A 65 -7.18 12.78 -13.30
C ARG A 65 -7.98 11.54 -13.67
N HIS A 66 -8.30 11.34 -14.95
CA HIS A 66 -8.93 10.10 -15.43
C HIS A 66 -8.07 8.87 -15.15
N TRP A 67 -6.78 8.90 -15.50
CA TRP A 67 -5.88 7.77 -15.22
C TRP A 67 -5.67 7.49 -13.74
N LEU A 68 -5.74 8.52 -12.88
CA LEU A 68 -5.80 8.29 -11.45
C LEU A 68 -7.04 7.47 -11.09
N MET A 69 -8.24 7.84 -11.56
CA MET A 69 -9.47 7.10 -11.27
C MET A 69 -9.38 5.65 -11.75
N GLN A 70 -8.84 5.42 -12.96
CA GLN A 70 -8.56 4.07 -13.45
C GLN A 70 -7.66 3.27 -12.49
N GLY A 71 -6.67 3.91 -11.86
CA GLY A 71 -5.82 3.26 -10.85
C GLY A 71 -6.52 3.03 -9.50
N VAL A 72 -7.05 4.07 -8.87
CA VAL A 72 -7.52 4.00 -7.48
C VAL A 72 -8.95 3.47 -7.35
N VAL A 73 -9.84 3.78 -8.30
CA VAL A 73 -11.21 3.28 -8.28
C VAL A 73 -11.26 1.88 -8.87
N ILE A 74 -10.74 1.68 -10.08
CA ILE A 74 -10.94 0.40 -10.79
C ILE A 74 -9.96 -0.67 -10.30
N ARG A 75 -8.66 -0.39 -10.22
CA ARG A 75 -7.67 -1.40 -9.81
C ARG A 75 -7.60 -1.62 -8.31
N GLN A 76 -7.76 -0.58 -7.50
CA GLN A 76 -7.77 -0.72 -6.04
C GLN A 76 -9.16 -0.88 -5.41
N PHE A 77 -10.24 -0.78 -6.21
CA PHE A 77 -11.63 -0.86 -5.74
C PHE A 77 -12.02 0.20 -4.69
N ASN A 78 -11.23 1.28 -4.54
CA ASN A 78 -11.39 2.26 -3.46
C ASN A 78 -12.34 3.39 -3.87
N VAL A 79 -13.64 3.17 -3.68
CA VAL A 79 -14.66 4.22 -3.86
C VAL A 79 -14.94 5.00 -2.59
N ALA A 80 -14.61 4.45 -1.41
CA ALA A 80 -14.80 5.11 -0.12
C ALA A 80 -14.12 6.49 -0.09
N GLU A 81 -12.88 6.58 -0.58
CA GLU A 81 -12.08 7.81 -0.55
C GLU A 81 -12.22 8.66 -1.81
N HIS A 82 -12.63 8.06 -2.94
CA HIS A 82 -12.54 8.71 -4.26
C HIS A 82 -13.88 9.09 -4.90
N MET A 83 -15.03 8.73 -4.31
CA MET A 83 -16.35 9.05 -4.89
C MET A 83 -16.53 10.55 -5.19
N THR A 84 -16.10 11.43 -4.28
CA THR A 84 -16.22 12.88 -4.48
C THR A 84 -15.36 13.37 -5.64
N GLU A 85 -14.17 12.79 -5.81
CA GLU A 85 -13.25 13.20 -6.88
C GLU A 85 -13.75 12.75 -8.25
N VAL A 86 -14.37 11.57 -8.36
CA VAL A 86 -15.02 11.09 -9.59
C VAL A 86 -16.10 12.08 -10.06
N ILE A 87 -16.97 12.54 -9.14
CA ILE A 87 -18.02 13.51 -9.48
C ILE A 87 -17.42 14.86 -9.90
N ARG A 88 -16.40 15.35 -9.17
CA ARG A 88 -15.68 16.58 -9.55
C ARG A 88 -14.99 16.47 -10.90
N LEU A 89 -14.47 15.29 -11.25
CA LEU A 89 -13.87 15.05 -12.55
C LEU A 89 -14.94 15.06 -13.66
N MET A 90 -16.10 14.46 -13.40
CA MET A 90 -17.25 14.50 -14.33
C MET A 90 -17.72 15.93 -14.58
N GLU A 91 -17.88 16.75 -13.53
CA GLU A 91 -18.18 18.18 -13.67
C GLU A 91 -17.08 18.91 -14.44
N PHE A 92 -15.81 18.63 -14.12
CA PHE A 92 -14.68 19.22 -14.82
C PHE A 92 -14.67 18.85 -16.30
N ALA A 93 -15.04 17.63 -16.67
CA ALA A 93 -15.13 17.18 -18.06
C ALA A 93 -16.22 17.89 -18.89
N HIS A 94 -17.20 18.51 -18.24
CA HIS A 94 -18.31 19.23 -18.90
C HIS A 94 -18.11 20.75 -18.97
N ARG A 95 -17.00 21.28 -18.45
CA ARG A 95 -16.71 22.73 -18.51
C ARG A 95 -16.36 23.15 -19.93
N GLU A 96 -16.53 24.45 -20.20
CA GLU A 96 -16.24 25.04 -21.51
C GLU A 96 -14.80 24.76 -21.99
N GLU A 97 -13.83 24.77 -21.06
CA GLU A 97 -12.41 24.57 -21.35
C GLU A 97 -11.99 23.11 -21.63
N THR A 98 -12.86 22.13 -21.36
CA THR A 98 -12.55 20.69 -21.40
C THR A 98 -13.57 19.84 -22.13
N ARG A 99 -14.80 20.34 -22.37
CA ARG A 99 -15.89 19.57 -23.01
C ARG A 99 -15.55 19.02 -24.39
N ASP A 100 -14.61 19.69 -25.08
CA ASP A 100 -14.16 19.35 -26.42
C ASP A 100 -12.86 18.48 -26.40
N CYS A 101 -12.36 18.15 -25.20
CA CYS A 101 -11.24 17.24 -25.03
C CYS A 101 -11.62 15.82 -25.50
N PRO A 102 -10.81 15.15 -26.34
CA PRO A 102 -11.08 13.79 -26.78
C PRO A 102 -11.31 12.78 -25.64
N GLN A 103 -10.59 12.95 -24.52
CA GLN A 103 -10.68 12.07 -23.35
C GLN A 103 -11.87 12.38 -22.44
N ALA A 104 -12.56 13.52 -22.60
CA ALA A 104 -13.66 13.90 -21.71
C ALA A 104 -14.77 12.84 -21.65
N ILE A 105 -15.03 12.14 -22.75
CA ILE A 105 -16.02 11.07 -22.82
C ILE A 105 -15.66 9.86 -21.94
N CYS A 106 -14.37 9.58 -21.75
CA CYS A 106 -13.91 8.45 -20.95
C CYS A 106 -14.17 8.66 -19.43
N VAL A 107 -14.46 9.89 -18.98
CA VAL A 107 -14.87 10.14 -17.58
C VAL A 107 -16.25 9.54 -17.25
N VAL A 108 -17.08 9.28 -18.27
CA VAL A 108 -18.33 8.51 -18.11
C VAL A 108 -18.03 7.11 -17.54
N GLN A 109 -16.94 6.49 -17.99
CA GLN A 109 -16.52 5.19 -17.48
C GLN A 109 -16.11 5.27 -16.00
N ASP A 110 -15.38 6.31 -15.60
CA ASP A 110 -14.98 6.49 -14.19
C ASP A 110 -16.20 6.58 -13.26
N VAL A 111 -17.25 7.28 -13.70
CA VAL A 111 -18.54 7.35 -12.98
C VAL A 111 -19.24 6.00 -12.95
N CYS A 112 -19.32 5.29 -14.08
CA CYS A 112 -19.95 3.97 -14.15
C CYS A 112 -19.28 2.97 -13.20
N TRP A 113 -17.94 2.92 -13.17
CA TRP A 113 -17.21 2.06 -12.24
C TRP A 113 -17.38 2.46 -10.79
N ALA A 114 -17.32 3.75 -10.46
CA ALA A 114 -17.53 4.20 -9.09
C ALA A 114 -18.93 3.82 -8.57
N TYR A 115 -19.94 3.92 -9.42
CA TYR A 115 -21.30 3.48 -9.13
C TYR A 115 -21.43 1.96 -9.04
N ASP A 116 -20.77 1.22 -9.94
CA ASP A 116 -20.73 -0.24 -9.92
C ASP A 116 -20.17 -0.76 -8.60
N ILE A 117 -18.94 -0.37 -8.29
CA ILE A 117 -18.23 -0.82 -7.09
C ILE A 117 -19.03 -0.46 -5.84
N ARG A 118 -19.56 0.77 -5.77
CA ARG A 118 -20.31 1.24 -4.59
C ARG A 118 -21.60 0.46 -4.35
N ASP A 119 -22.47 0.38 -5.36
CA ASP A 119 -23.77 -0.28 -5.26
C ASP A 119 -24.27 -0.67 -6.66
N HIS A 120 -23.66 -1.69 -7.26
CA HIS A 120 -23.90 -2.10 -8.64
C HIS A 120 -25.39 -2.24 -8.99
N LEU A 121 -26.18 -2.92 -8.15
CA LEU A 121 -27.62 -3.05 -8.36
C LEU A 121 -28.36 -1.73 -8.14
N GLY A 122 -27.98 -0.98 -7.10
CA GLY A 122 -28.63 0.27 -6.76
C GLY A 122 -28.45 1.36 -7.82
N PHE A 123 -27.31 1.38 -8.52
CA PHE A 123 -27.01 2.32 -9.59
C PHE A 123 -27.19 1.78 -11.00
N ALA A 124 -27.61 0.52 -11.20
CA ALA A 124 -27.73 -0.07 -12.53
C ALA A 124 -28.53 0.79 -13.55
N PRO A 125 -29.72 1.35 -13.22
CA PRO A 125 -30.43 2.28 -14.11
C PRO A 125 -29.63 3.54 -14.47
N ASP A 126 -28.91 4.12 -13.51
CA ASP A 126 -28.16 5.35 -13.67
C ASP A 126 -26.93 5.13 -14.57
N ARG A 127 -26.22 4.02 -14.35
CA ARG A 127 -25.12 3.56 -15.22
C ARG A 127 -25.59 3.30 -16.65
N ALA A 128 -26.69 2.56 -16.82
CA ALA A 128 -27.24 2.27 -18.14
C ALA A 128 -27.62 3.55 -18.89
N ARG A 129 -28.27 4.51 -18.22
CA ARG A 129 -28.65 5.80 -18.82
C ARG A 129 -27.43 6.60 -19.27
N VAL A 130 -26.43 6.76 -18.39
CA VAL A 130 -25.25 7.58 -18.68
C VAL A 130 -24.38 6.93 -19.77
N ALA A 131 -24.21 5.60 -19.75
CA ALA A 131 -23.52 4.88 -20.81
C ALA A 131 -24.26 4.99 -22.16
N ALA A 132 -25.58 4.86 -22.18
CA ALA A 132 -26.37 5.01 -23.40
C ALA A 132 -26.29 6.43 -23.97
N GLU A 133 -26.35 7.46 -23.12
CA GLU A 133 -26.18 8.86 -23.52
C GLU A 133 -24.79 9.11 -24.14
N ALA A 134 -23.73 8.53 -23.55
CA ALA A 134 -22.38 8.63 -24.07
C ALA A 134 -22.23 7.89 -25.41
N LEU A 135 -22.77 6.68 -25.55
CA LEU A 135 -22.77 5.92 -26.81
C LEU A 135 -23.58 6.58 -27.93
N ALA A 136 -24.55 7.44 -27.60
CA ALA A 136 -25.26 8.23 -28.60
C ALA A 136 -24.40 9.36 -29.20
N ARG A 137 -23.29 9.73 -28.55
CA ARG A 137 -22.39 10.81 -28.95
C ARG A 137 -21.11 10.34 -29.66
N ILE A 138 -20.82 9.04 -29.61
CA ILE A 138 -19.63 8.42 -30.21
C ILE A 138 -20.01 7.26 -31.12
N ASP A 139 -19.07 6.83 -31.95
CA ASP A 139 -19.19 5.62 -32.77
C ASP A 139 -18.00 4.69 -32.51
N ALA A 140 -17.96 3.53 -33.17
CA ALA A 140 -16.91 2.54 -32.94
C ALA A 140 -15.52 2.97 -33.44
N SER A 141 -15.36 4.13 -34.10
CA SER A 141 -14.03 4.68 -34.38
C SER A 141 -13.36 5.27 -33.13
N TRP A 142 -14.12 5.50 -32.04
CA TRP A 142 -13.59 6.05 -30.80
C TRP A 142 -13.03 4.94 -29.90
N PRO A 143 -11.83 5.13 -29.30
CA PRO A 143 -11.27 4.15 -28.38
C PRO A 143 -12.17 3.84 -27.16
N CYS A 144 -12.92 4.83 -26.65
CA CYS A 144 -13.82 4.63 -25.50
C CYS A 144 -15.12 3.86 -25.86
N PHE A 145 -15.39 3.54 -27.14
CA PHE A 145 -16.65 2.89 -27.55
C PHE A 145 -16.85 1.52 -26.92
N THR A 146 -15.82 0.69 -26.91
CA THR A 146 -15.87 -0.66 -26.33
C THR A 146 -16.02 -0.58 -24.81
N CYS A 147 -15.23 0.28 -24.16
CA CYS A 147 -15.32 0.51 -22.72
C CYS A 147 -16.73 0.92 -22.29
N ILE A 148 -17.30 1.97 -22.89
CA ILE A 148 -18.64 2.46 -22.54
C ILE A 148 -19.73 1.46 -22.93
N GLY A 149 -19.53 0.72 -24.04
CA GLY A 149 -20.37 -0.40 -24.42
C GLY A 149 -20.46 -1.46 -23.32
N SER A 150 -19.33 -1.92 -22.79
CA SER A 150 -19.27 -2.85 -21.67
C SER A 150 -20.00 -2.31 -20.43
N GLU A 151 -19.85 -1.02 -20.12
CA GLU A 151 -20.60 -0.40 -18.99
C GLU A 151 -22.12 -0.50 -19.19
N LEU A 152 -22.63 -0.25 -20.39
CA LEU A 152 -24.06 -0.39 -20.71
C LEU A 152 -24.52 -1.84 -20.54
N ILE A 153 -23.78 -2.81 -21.09
CA ILE A 153 -24.17 -4.23 -21.02
C ILE A 153 -24.17 -4.73 -19.57
N SER A 154 -23.12 -4.38 -18.80
CA SER A 154 -23.02 -4.70 -17.38
C SER A 154 -24.19 -4.11 -16.58
N ALA A 155 -24.51 -2.84 -16.78
CA ALA A 155 -25.60 -2.17 -16.10
C ALA A 155 -26.98 -2.75 -16.44
N LEU A 156 -27.23 -3.14 -17.70
CA LEU A 156 -28.47 -3.80 -18.11
C LEU A 156 -28.62 -5.18 -17.46
N ARG A 157 -27.53 -5.96 -17.38
CA ARG A 157 -27.52 -7.26 -16.70
C ARG A 157 -27.83 -7.10 -15.20
N ASP A 158 -27.21 -6.14 -14.55
CA ASP A 158 -27.40 -5.88 -13.11
C ASP A 158 -28.81 -5.33 -12.81
N ALA A 159 -29.45 -4.66 -13.78
CA ALA A 159 -30.86 -4.30 -13.72
C ALA A 159 -31.83 -5.48 -13.97
N GLY A 160 -31.31 -6.70 -14.16
CA GLY A 160 -32.09 -7.90 -14.48
C GLY A 160 -32.59 -7.95 -15.94
N GLN A 161 -32.17 -7.03 -16.80
CA GLN A 161 -32.62 -6.90 -18.19
C GLN A 161 -31.72 -7.70 -19.16
N VAL A 162 -31.43 -8.96 -18.81
CA VAL A 162 -30.46 -9.82 -19.52
C VAL A 162 -30.77 -9.99 -21.02
N ALA A 163 -32.05 -10.06 -21.38
CA ALA A 163 -32.47 -10.16 -22.79
C ALA A 163 -32.20 -8.86 -23.58
N LEU A 164 -32.38 -7.70 -22.95
CA LEU A 164 -32.03 -6.42 -23.57
C LEU A 164 -30.50 -6.28 -23.67
N ALA A 165 -29.76 -6.68 -22.64
CA ALA A 165 -28.31 -6.75 -22.66
C ALA A 165 -27.79 -7.60 -23.83
N GLN A 166 -28.38 -8.78 -24.08
CA GLN A 166 -28.04 -9.61 -25.24
C GLN A 166 -28.27 -8.91 -26.58
N SER A 167 -29.36 -8.15 -26.68
CA SER A 167 -29.76 -7.46 -27.90
C SER A 167 -28.84 -6.28 -28.19
N GLU A 168 -28.52 -5.48 -27.17
CA GLU A 168 -27.55 -4.39 -27.25
C GLU A 168 -26.13 -4.89 -27.54
N LEU A 169 -25.71 -5.99 -26.91
CA LEU A 169 -24.42 -6.62 -27.17
C LEU A 169 -24.28 -6.99 -28.66
N SER A 170 -25.34 -7.59 -29.24
CA SER A 170 -25.37 -7.94 -30.67
C SER A 170 -25.30 -6.71 -31.57
N ARG A 171 -25.97 -5.62 -31.18
CA ARG A 171 -25.93 -4.34 -31.89
C ARG A 171 -24.53 -3.71 -31.83
N LEU A 172 -23.90 -3.69 -30.65
CA LEU A 172 -22.57 -3.12 -30.45
C LEU A 172 -21.48 -3.89 -31.20
N GLU A 173 -21.53 -5.23 -31.19
CA GLU A 173 -20.63 -6.07 -31.99
C GLU A 173 -20.78 -5.78 -33.49
N ALA A 174 -22.00 -5.65 -34.00
CA ALA A 174 -22.23 -5.32 -35.41
C ALA A 174 -21.65 -3.95 -35.79
N LEU A 175 -21.77 -2.95 -34.90
CA LEU A 175 -21.19 -1.63 -35.10
C LEU A 175 -19.66 -1.64 -35.06
N ALA A 176 -19.06 -2.38 -34.12
CA ALA A 176 -17.62 -2.58 -34.03
C ALA A 176 -17.07 -3.26 -35.30
N ALA A 177 -17.71 -4.35 -35.75
CA ALA A 177 -17.37 -5.06 -36.98
C ALA A 177 -17.43 -4.15 -38.22
N SER A 178 -18.47 -3.30 -38.33
CA SER A 178 -18.59 -2.35 -39.45
C SER A 178 -17.47 -1.30 -39.51
N ASN A 179 -16.78 -1.06 -38.39
CA ASN A 179 -15.63 -0.16 -38.28
C ASN A 179 -14.28 -0.90 -38.34
N GLY A 180 -14.27 -2.16 -38.77
CA GLY A 180 -13.05 -2.96 -38.91
C GLY A 180 -12.45 -3.46 -37.59
N GLN A 181 -13.17 -3.33 -36.48
CA GLN A 181 -12.84 -4.01 -35.22
C GLN A 181 -13.33 -5.47 -35.26
N GLY A 182 -12.77 -6.36 -34.44
CA GLY A 182 -13.25 -7.76 -34.35
C GLY A 182 -12.68 -8.74 -35.39
N SER A 183 -11.44 -8.51 -35.88
CA SER A 183 -10.70 -9.49 -36.69
C SER A 183 -10.18 -10.66 -35.81
N GLY A 184 -11.10 -11.46 -35.27
CA GLY A 184 -10.78 -12.60 -34.41
C GLY A 184 -11.85 -12.89 -33.36
N ALA A 185 -11.47 -12.81 -32.08
CA ALA A 185 -12.39 -12.98 -30.96
C ALA A 185 -13.44 -11.85 -30.90
N PRO A 186 -14.62 -12.09 -30.29
CA PRO A 186 -15.63 -11.06 -30.09
C PRO A 186 -15.06 -9.84 -29.37
N THR A 187 -15.44 -8.63 -29.81
CA THR A 187 -14.98 -7.37 -29.24
C THR A 187 -15.37 -7.25 -27.77
N PHE A 188 -16.55 -7.77 -27.41
CA PHE A 188 -17.15 -7.75 -26.08
C PHE A 188 -17.17 -9.16 -25.47
N ALA A 189 -16.07 -9.91 -25.58
CA ALA A 189 -16.00 -11.31 -25.14
C ALA A 189 -16.35 -11.52 -23.65
N ILE A 190 -15.89 -10.63 -22.77
CA ILE A 190 -16.17 -10.73 -21.32
C ILE A 190 -17.63 -10.42 -21.00
N ASP A 191 -18.22 -9.41 -21.65
CA ASP A 191 -19.65 -9.11 -21.48
C ASP A 191 -20.52 -10.23 -22.02
N THR A 192 -20.14 -10.80 -23.17
CA THR A 192 -20.78 -11.97 -23.78
C THR A 192 -20.74 -13.17 -22.82
N PHE A 193 -19.58 -13.42 -22.21
CA PHE A 193 -19.41 -14.47 -21.21
C PHE A 193 -20.39 -14.30 -20.04
N TRP A 194 -20.42 -13.12 -19.41
CA TRP A 194 -21.29 -12.88 -18.26
C TRP A 194 -22.77 -12.90 -18.62
N ASN A 195 -23.13 -12.44 -19.83
CA ASN A 195 -24.50 -12.53 -20.31
C ASN A 195 -24.93 -14.00 -20.55
N MET A 196 -24.04 -14.85 -21.09
CA MET A 196 -24.29 -16.29 -21.24
C MET A 196 -24.44 -16.97 -19.87
N VAL A 197 -23.61 -16.62 -18.89
CA VAL A 197 -23.73 -17.11 -17.50
C VAL A 197 -25.08 -16.74 -16.90
N ALA A 198 -25.52 -15.49 -17.06
CA ALA A 198 -26.84 -15.01 -16.59
C ALA A 198 -28.02 -15.74 -17.26
N LEU A 199 -27.85 -16.19 -18.52
CA LEU A 199 -28.82 -17.01 -19.25
C LEU A 199 -28.72 -18.52 -18.95
N GLY A 200 -27.81 -18.95 -18.08
CA GLY A 200 -27.58 -20.37 -17.78
C GLY A 200 -26.89 -21.16 -18.90
N ARG A 201 -26.31 -20.48 -19.91
CA ARG A 201 -25.60 -21.08 -21.04
C ARG A 201 -24.14 -21.39 -20.70
N PHE A 202 -23.91 -22.14 -19.62
CA PHE A 202 -22.59 -22.34 -19.03
C PHE A 202 -21.59 -23.04 -19.96
N ARG A 203 -22.04 -23.97 -20.81
CA ARG A 203 -21.17 -24.66 -21.78
C ARG A 203 -20.60 -23.72 -22.83
N GLU A 204 -21.42 -22.80 -23.32
CA GLU A 204 -21.00 -21.82 -24.33
C GLU A 204 -20.11 -20.75 -23.69
N ALA A 205 -20.44 -20.30 -22.48
CA ALA A 205 -19.58 -19.41 -21.70
C ALA A 205 -18.20 -20.04 -21.44
N TRP A 206 -18.15 -21.33 -21.09
CA TRP A 206 -16.89 -22.07 -20.95
C TRP A 206 -16.06 -22.04 -22.23
N GLN A 207 -16.66 -22.41 -23.37
CA GLN A 207 -15.97 -22.44 -24.67
C GLN A 207 -15.42 -21.05 -25.03
N LEU A 208 -16.19 -19.99 -24.78
CA LEU A 208 -15.75 -18.62 -25.01
C LEU A 208 -14.56 -18.25 -24.10
N ASN A 209 -14.63 -18.58 -22.80
CA ASN A 209 -13.54 -18.30 -21.87
C ASN A 209 -12.25 -19.06 -22.24
N GLU A 210 -12.36 -20.31 -22.70
CA GLU A 210 -11.21 -21.08 -23.16
C GLU A 210 -10.57 -20.49 -24.42
N ALA A 211 -11.39 -20.08 -25.38
CA ALA A 211 -10.94 -19.46 -26.63
C ALA A 211 -10.43 -18.02 -26.47
N HIS A 212 -10.80 -17.34 -25.37
CA HIS A 212 -10.40 -15.97 -25.12
C HIS A 212 -8.94 -15.91 -24.63
N GLU A 213 -8.09 -15.30 -25.43
CA GLU A 213 -6.70 -14.99 -25.10
C GLU A 213 -6.53 -13.47 -25.03
N ALA A 214 -5.83 -13.00 -24.00
CA ALA A 214 -5.45 -11.59 -23.91
C ALA A 214 -4.33 -11.28 -24.90
N SER A 215 -4.32 -10.06 -25.45
CA SER A 215 -3.20 -9.58 -26.26
C SER A 215 -1.90 -9.50 -25.47
N GLU A 216 -1.99 -9.14 -24.19
CA GLU A 216 -0.88 -9.06 -23.24
C GLU A 216 -1.34 -9.68 -21.90
N PRO A 217 -1.17 -11.01 -21.70
CA PRO A 217 -1.65 -11.68 -20.50
C PRO A 217 -0.80 -11.29 -19.28
N ASP A 218 -1.45 -10.81 -18.23
CA ASP A 218 -0.84 -10.56 -16.93
C ASP A 218 -1.37 -11.56 -15.86
N ALA A 219 -0.88 -11.41 -14.63
CA ALA A 219 -1.30 -12.25 -13.52
C ALA A 219 -2.82 -12.13 -13.25
N TRP A 220 -3.38 -10.92 -13.40
CA TRP A 220 -4.81 -10.68 -13.22
C TRP A 220 -5.63 -11.47 -14.24
N PHE A 221 -5.27 -11.38 -15.52
CA PHE A 221 -5.99 -12.05 -16.60
C PHE A 221 -6.04 -13.56 -16.41
N SER A 222 -4.89 -14.17 -16.07
CA SER A 222 -4.77 -15.60 -15.83
C SER A 222 -5.68 -16.07 -14.68
N ILE A 223 -5.64 -15.37 -13.55
CA ILE A 223 -6.47 -15.69 -12.37
C ILE A 223 -7.96 -15.46 -12.65
N ALA A 224 -8.31 -14.37 -13.32
CA ALA A 224 -9.70 -14.08 -13.70
C ALA A 224 -10.27 -15.16 -14.63
N LYS A 225 -9.44 -15.69 -15.57
CA LYS A 225 -9.80 -16.81 -16.46
C LYS A 225 -10.05 -18.09 -15.66
N GLU A 226 -9.25 -18.40 -14.63
CA GLU A 226 -9.46 -19.53 -13.70
C GLU A 226 -10.77 -19.39 -12.91
N ILE A 227 -11.08 -18.21 -12.39
CA ILE A 227 -12.33 -17.97 -11.64
C ILE A 227 -13.56 -18.14 -12.55
N ARG A 228 -13.52 -17.58 -13.76
CA ARG A 228 -14.59 -17.76 -14.77
C ARG A 228 -14.76 -19.23 -15.16
N ARG A 229 -13.64 -19.95 -15.27
CA ARG A 229 -13.60 -21.40 -15.52
C ARG A 229 -14.33 -22.16 -14.41
N ALA A 230 -13.98 -21.90 -13.14
CA ALA A 230 -14.63 -22.51 -11.99
C ALA A 230 -16.14 -22.18 -11.95
N ARG A 231 -16.53 -20.93 -12.22
CA ARG A 231 -17.95 -20.51 -12.28
C ARG A 231 -18.78 -21.31 -13.28
N CYS A 232 -18.23 -21.57 -14.47
CA CYS A 232 -18.87 -22.38 -15.50
C CYS A 232 -18.96 -23.86 -15.10
N LEU A 233 -17.92 -24.43 -14.48
CA LEU A 233 -17.94 -25.84 -14.03
C LEU A 233 -18.99 -26.08 -12.95
N VAL A 234 -19.14 -25.14 -12.00
CA VAL A 234 -20.23 -25.20 -11.01
C VAL A 234 -21.59 -25.23 -11.71
N GLY A 235 -21.82 -24.35 -12.70
CA GLY A 235 -23.07 -24.33 -13.47
C GLY A 235 -23.30 -25.57 -14.35
N LEU A 236 -22.25 -26.33 -14.63
CA LEU A 236 -22.30 -27.61 -15.35
C LEU A 236 -22.34 -28.84 -14.43
N ASP A 237 -22.52 -28.63 -13.12
CA ASP A 237 -22.53 -29.67 -12.09
C ASP A 237 -21.24 -30.52 -12.05
N ARG A 238 -20.09 -29.88 -12.35
CA ARG A 238 -18.74 -30.47 -12.28
C ARG A 238 -17.98 -29.93 -11.08
N VAL A 239 -18.54 -30.17 -9.90
CA VAL A 239 -18.19 -29.47 -8.65
C VAL A 239 -16.75 -29.78 -8.20
N GLU A 240 -16.29 -31.02 -8.34
CA GLU A 240 -14.93 -31.43 -7.95
C GLU A 240 -13.87 -30.78 -8.85
N THR A 241 -14.10 -30.79 -10.17
CA THR A 241 -13.18 -30.10 -11.10
C THR A 241 -13.20 -28.58 -10.87
N ALA A 242 -14.36 -28.03 -10.50
CA ALA A 242 -14.47 -26.60 -10.20
C ALA A 242 -13.66 -26.20 -8.96
N SER A 243 -13.62 -27.04 -7.92
CA SER A 243 -12.84 -26.76 -6.70
C SER A 243 -11.33 -26.88 -6.93
N GLU A 244 -10.88 -27.77 -7.80
CA GLU A 244 -9.46 -27.88 -8.20
C GLU A 244 -8.97 -26.67 -9.01
N VAL A 245 -9.86 -26.05 -9.79
CA VAL A 245 -9.52 -24.92 -10.67
C VAL A 245 -9.59 -23.57 -9.96
N LEU A 246 -10.50 -23.40 -9.00
CA LEU A 246 -10.65 -22.12 -8.31
C LEU A 246 -9.38 -21.79 -7.52
N PRO A 247 -8.71 -20.64 -7.75
CA PRO A 247 -7.53 -20.25 -6.99
C PRO A 247 -7.85 -20.09 -5.51
N GLU A 248 -6.91 -20.43 -4.63
CA GLU A 248 -7.02 -20.14 -3.19
C GLU A 248 -7.01 -18.63 -2.92
N PHE A 249 -7.63 -18.20 -1.82
CA PHE A 249 -7.82 -16.78 -1.50
C PHE A 249 -6.49 -15.99 -1.45
N CYS A 250 -5.41 -16.62 -0.95
CA CYS A 250 -4.09 -15.99 -0.88
C CYS A 250 -3.52 -15.60 -2.27
N ARG A 251 -3.91 -16.29 -3.36
CA ARG A 251 -3.49 -15.96 -4.72
C ARG A 251 -4.18 -14.71 -5.25
N ILE A 252 -5.34 -14.37 -4.71
CA ILE A 252 -6.12 -13.20 -5.14
C ILE A 252 -6.03 -12.03 -4.15
N ALA A 253 -5.35 -12.19 -3.01
CA ALA A 253 -5.39 -11.24 -1.90
C ALA A 253 -4.99 -9.79 -2.25
N SER A 254 -4.23 -9.59 -3.33
CA SER A 254 -3.81 -8.28 -3.86
C SER A 254 -4.68 -7.78 -5.03
N LEU A 255 -5.62 -8.59 -5.52
CA LEU A 255 -6.50 -8.34 -6.66
C LEU A 255 -7.95 -8.26 -6.17
N VAL A 256 -8.26 -7.18 -5.46
CA VAL A 256 -9.55 -7.03 -4.77
C VAL A 256 -10.75 -7.01 -5.73
N GLU A 257 -10.54 -6.58 -6.97
CA GLU A 257 -11.55 -6.61 -8.03
C GLU A 257 -12.06 -8.01 -8.35
N LEU A 258 -11.31 -9.06 -7.99
CA LEU A 258 -11.71 -10.46 -8.19
C LEU A 258 -12.51 -11.03 -7.01
N TYR A 259 -12.57 -10.33 -5.86
CA TYR A 259 -13.21 -10.82 -4.65
C TYR A 259 -14.70 -11.13 -4.84
N PRO A 260 -15.53 -10.27 -5.47
CA PRO A 260 -16.97 -10.53 -5.58
C PRO A 260 -17.27 -11.85 -6.29
N THR A 261 -16.70 -12.04 -7.47
CA THR A 261 -16.89 -13.27 -8.25
C THR A 261 -16.26 -14.48 -7.58
N TRP A 262 -15.07 -14.33 -6.98
CA TRP A 262 -14.44 -15.43 -6.26
C TRP A 262 -15.30 -15.92 -5.09
N MET A 263 -15.84 -14.98 -4.29
CA MET A 263 -16.71 -15.31 -3.16
C MET A 263 -18.01 -15.97 -3.62
N GLU A 264 -18.63 -15.49 -4.70
CA GLU A 264 -19.82 -16.14 -5.30
C GLU A 264 -19.51 -17.60 -5.66
N VAL A 265 -18.43 -17.85 -6.41
CA VAL A 265 -18.05 -19.20 -6.84
C VAL A 265 -17.70 -20.08 -5.64
N ARG A 266 -16.91 -19.58 -4.68
CA ARG A 266 -16.54 -20.31 -3.47
C ARG A 266 -17.77 -20.67 -2.65
N TYR A 267 -18.74 -19.76 -2.55
CA TYR A 267 -19.98 -20.00 -1.81
C TYR A 267 -20.80 -21.12 -2.48
N LEU A 268 -20.94 -21.07 -3.81
CA LEU A 268 -21.59 -22.14 -4.57
C LEU A 268 -20.88 -23.48 -4.39
N LEU A 269 -19.54 -23.53 -4.44
CA LEU A 269 -18.78 -24.76 -4.20
C LEU A 269 -19.05 -25.35 -2.83
N VAL A 270 -19.12 -24.53 -1.78
CA VAL A 270 -19.47 -25.02 -0.44
C VAL A 270 -20.91 -25.57 -0.41
N ARG A 271 -21.86 -24.85 -1.02
CA ARG A 271 -23.27 -25.26 -1.10
C ARG A 271 -23.47 -26.57 -1.86
N HIS A 272 -22.66 -26.83 -2.87
CA HIS A 272 -22.68 -28.04 -3.68
C HIS A 272 -21.72 -29.14 -3.17
N GLY A 273 -21.05 -28.94 -2.03
CA GLY A 273 -20.17 -29.93 -1.41
C GLY A 273 -18.79 -30.10 -2.05
N GLY A 274 -18.40 -29.23 -2.97
CA GLY A 274 -17.06 -29.22 -3.59
C GLY A 274 -15.95 -28.70 -2.70
N VAL A 275 -16.31 -27.90 -1.69
CA VAL A 275 -15.39 -27.36 -0.68
C VAL A 275 -16.02 -27.55 0.69
N ALA A 276 -15.23 -27.99 1.67
CA ALA A 276 -15.71 -28.12 3.04
C ALA A 276 -16.03 -26.74 3.66
N ASN A 277 -17.15 -26.65 4.39
CA ASN A 277 -17.46 -25.51 5.25
C ASN A 277 -16.59 -25.54 6.52
N ALA A 278 -15.29 -25.35 6.36
CA ALA A 278 -14.30 -25.28 7.44
C ALA A 278 -14.08 -23.83 7.88
N THR A 279 -13.46 -23.65 9.06
CA THR A 279 -13.10 -22.34 9.61
C THR A 279 -12.23 -21.51 8.66
N SER A 280 -11.29 -22.14 7.95
CA SER A 280 -10.45 -21.46 6.95
C SER A 280 -11.30 -20.88 5.82
N THR A 281 -12.24 -21.67 5.29
CA THR A 281 -13.16 -21.21 4.23
C THR A 281 -13.99 -20.02 4.68
N ARG A 282 -14.57 -20.06 5.88
CA ARG A 282 -15.36 -18.93 6.42
C ARG A 282 -14.49 -17.70 6.69
N ARG A 283 -13.26 -17.89 7.16
CA ARG A 283 -12.28 -16.80 7.33
C ARG A 283 -11.99 -16.07 6.02
N ASP A 284 -11.90 -16.79 4.89
CA ASP A 284 -11.71 -16.15 3.58
C ASP A 284 -12.87 -15.20 3.24
N PHE A 285 -14.11 -15.61 3.49
CA PHE A 285 -15.28 -14.72 3.32
C PHE A 285 -15.20 -13.51 4.26
N LEU A 286 -14.88 -13.73 5.53
CA LEU A 286 -14.74 -12.68 6.53
C LEU A 286 -13.72 -11.62 6.11
N GLN A 287 -12.55 -12.07 5.65
CA GLN A 287 -11.49 -11.19 5.14
C GLN A 287 -11.94 -10.47 3.86
N GLY A 288 -12.56 -11.19 2.93
CA GLY A 288 -13.02 -10.64 1.65
C GLY A 288 -14.07 -9.54 1.82
N PHE A 289 -15.17 -9.82 2.53
CA PHE A 289 -16.27 -8.87 2.64
C PHE A 289 -15.89 -7.64 3.47
N ARG A 290 -15.05 -7.78 4.51
CA ARG A 290 -14.56 -6.64 5.29
C ARG A 290 -13.66 -5.75 4.46
N ARG A 291 -12.76 -6.33 3.67
CA ARG A 291 -11.91 -5.55 2.77
C ARG A 291 -12.75 -4.75 1.77
N LEU A 292 -13.80 -5.36 1.21
CA LEU A 292 -14.75 -4.66 0.33
C LEU A 292 -15.50 -3.55 1.06
N LEU A 293 -15.89 -3.77 2.32
CA LEU A 293 -16.56 -2.77 3.14
C LEU A 293 -15.68 -1.53 3.37
N ASP A 294 -14.40 -1.75 3.71
CA ASP A 294 -13.41 -0.67 3.93
C ASP A 294 -13.21 0.17 2.68
N LEU A 295 -13.21 -0.48 1.52
CA LEU A 295 -13.05 0.16 0.21
C LEU A 295 -14.34 0.83 -0.29
N GLY A 296 -15.45 0.66 0.42
CA GLY A 296 -16.75 1.25 0.07
C GLY A 296 -17.53 0.48 -0.98
N ALA A 297 -17.16 -0.78 -1.26
CA ALA A 297 -17.84 -1.67 -2.19
C ALA A 297 -19.07 -2.32 -1.53
N LEU A 298 -20.07 -1.50 -1.22
CA LEU A 298 -21.11 -1.81 -0.22
C LEU A 298 -21.96 -3.02 -0.58
N ARG A 299 -22.45 -3.11 -1.82
CA ARG A 299 -23.31 -4.24 -2.23
C ARG A 299 -22.57 -5.57 -2.18
N TYR A 300 -21.33 -5.62 -2.68
CA TYR A 300 -20.51 -6.81 -2.67
C TYR A 300 -20.10 -7.22 -1.24
N ALA A 301 -19.80 -6.25 -0.37
CA ALA A 301 -19.56 -6.50 1.04
C ALA A 301 -20.81 -7.08 1.75
N LEU A 302 -22.00 -6.56 1.44
CA LEU A 302 -23.26 -7.05 1.96
C LEU A 302 -23.55 -8.50 1.52
N GLU A 303 -23.30 -8.82 0.25
CA GLU A 303 -23.43 -10.18 -0.28
C GLU A 303 -22.44 -11.14 0.39
N GLY A 304 -21.18 -10.73 0.54
CA GLY A 304 -20.16 -11.52 1.24
C GLY A 304 -20.49 -11.75 2.71
N ALA A 305 -21.01 -10.74 3.42
CA ALA A 305 -21.48 -10.88 4.79
C ALA A 305 -22.66 -11.86 4.89
N ALA A 306 -23.57 -11.84 3.92
CA ALA A 306 -24.67 -12.80 3.85
C ALA A 306 -24.18 -14.23 3.58
N TYR A 307 -23.22 -14.43 2.66
CA TYR A 307 -22.58 -15.73 2.45
C TYR A 307 -21.95 -16.25 3.73
N TYR A 308 -21.18 -15.42 4.45
CA TYR A 308 -20.60 -15.80 5.73
C TYR A 308 -21.68 -16.21 6.74
N ALA A 309 -22.73 -15.40 6.92
CA ALA A 309 -23.81 -15.68 7.86
C ALA A 309 -24.51 -17.02 7.55
N GLU A 310 -24.79 -17.29 6.27
CA GLU A 310 -25.42 -18.54 5.84
C GLU A 310 -24.51 -19.76 6.08
N LEU A 311 -23.19 -19.61 5.86
CA LEU A 311 -22.22 -20.67 6.13
C LEU A 311 -22.02 -20.91 7.63
N ALA A 312 -22.05 -19.86 8.45
CA ALA A 312 -22.01 -19.96 9.91
C ALA A 312 -23.25 -20.68 10.45
N LEU A 313 -24.46 -20.36 9.96
CA LEU A 313 -25.69 -21.08 10.31
C LEU A 313 -25.62 -22.57 9.94
N GLN A 314 -25.09 -22.90 8.76
CA GLN A 314 -24.87 -24.30 8.33
C GLN A 314 -23.89 -25.04 9.24
N ALA A 315 -22.91 -24.34 9.81
CA ALA A 315 -21.94 -24.89 10.75
C ALA A 315 -22.45 -24.96 12.20
N GLY A 316 -23.66 -24.46 12.49
CA GLY A 316 -24.21 -24.42 13.84
C GLY A 316 -23.66 -23.30 14.70
N LEU A 317 -23.27 -22.18 14.09
CA LEU A 317 -22.62 -21.03 14.73
C LEU A 317 -23.49 -19.76 14.62
N PRO A 318 -24.65 -19.69 15.33
CA PRO A 318 -25.60 -18.60 15.14
C PRO A 318 -25.14 -17.25 15.71
N TYR A 319 -24.22 -17.20 16.68
CA TYR A 319 -23.66 -15.93 17.16
C TYR A 319 -22.63 -15.37 16.18
N MET A 320 -21.85 -16.23 15.53
CA MET A 320 -20.99 -15.80 14.41
C MET A 320 -21.83 -15.30 13.24
N ALA A 321 -22.96 -15.96 12.95
CA ALA A 321 -23.92 -15.50 11.95
C ALA A 321 -24.59 -14.17 12.34
N GLU A 322 -24.87 -13.95 13.63
CA GLU A 322 -25.38 -12.68 14.15
C GLU A 322 -24.42 -11.53 13.89
N LEU A 323 -23.13 -11.68 14.22
CA LEU A 323 -22.12 -10.64 13.95
C LEU A 323 -22.06 -10.26 12.46
N ALA A 324 -22.13 -11.26 11.57
CA ALA A 324 -22.19 -10.99 10.13
C ALA A 324 -23.52 -10.32 9.70
N SER A 325 -24.63 -10.65 10.35
CA SER A 325 -25.93 -9.98 10.11
C SER A 325 -25.95 -8.54 10.62
N GLU A 326 -25.18 -8.22 11.67
CA GLU A 326 -24.98 -6.86 12.15
C GLU A 326 -24.14 -6.05 11.14
N ALA A 327 -23.07 -6.64 10.61
CA ALA A 327 -22.29 -6.04 9.53
C ALA A 327 -23.19 -5.76 8.30
N PHE A 328 -24.00 -6.73 7.88
CA PHE A 328 -25.02 -6.56 6.84
C PHE A 328 -25.96 -5.37 7.16
N ALA A 329 -26.51 -5.34 8.37
CA ALA A 329 -27.45 -4.31 8.79
C ALA A 329 -26.83 -2.90 8.79
N SER A 330 -25.54 -2.78 9.13
CA SER A 330 -24.79 -1.51 9.10
C SER A 330 -24.60 -0.96 7.68
N ILE A 331 -24.57 -1.84 6.68
CA ILE A 331 -24.40 -1.49 5.27
C ILE A 331 -25.73 -1.01 4.67
N LEU A 332 -26.84 -1.63 5.07
CA LEU A 332 -28.18 -1.39 4.51
C LEU A 332 -28.56 0.10 4.35
N PRO A 333 -28.41 0.99 5.36
CA PRO A 333 -28.77 2.40 5.22
C PRO A 333 -27.84 3.20 4.30
N ARG A 334 -26.69 2.63 3.90
CA ARG A 334 -25.68 3.28 3.04
C ARG A 334 -25.88 2.93 1.55
N LEU A 335 -26.73 1.95 1.24
CA LEU A 335 -27.09 1.58 -0.12
C LEU A 335 -27.97 2.65 -0.77
N VAL A 336 -27.81 2.84 -2.08
CA VAL A 336 -28.61 3.81 -2.83
C VAL A 336 -30.02 3.30 -3.06
N ARG A 337 -30.16 2.01 -3.36
CA ARG A 337 -31.46 1.33 -3.42
C ARG A 337 -31.35 0.01 -2.66
N PRO A 338 -32.00 -0.16 -1.50
CA PRO A 338 -31.87 -1.40 -0.71
C PRO A 338 -32.30 -2.68 -1.45
N LEU A 339 -33.29 -2.60 -2.35
CA LEU A 339 -33.87 -3.73 -3.09
C LEU A 339 -34.38 -4.83 -2.14
N ASP A 340 -34.01 -6.09 -2.37
CA ASP A 340 -34.40 -7.26 -1.57
C ASP A 340 -33.54 -7.46 -0.31
N ALA A 341 -32.51 -6.65 -0.11
CA ALA A 341 -31.62 -6.75 1.05
C ALA A 341 -32.34 -6.67 2.42
N PRO A 342 -33.36 -5.81 2.63
CA PRO A 342 -34.11 -5.79 3.89
C PRO A 342 -34.82 -7.12 4.19
N SER A 343 -35.47 -7.73 3.19
CA SER A 343 -36.13 -9.03 3.35
C SER A 343 -35.13 -10.15 3.59
N ARG A 344 -33.98 -10.13 2.91
CA ARG A 344 -32.91 -11.11 3.12
C ARG A 344 -32.33 -11.03 4.54
N LEU A 345 -32.12 -9.82 5.06
CA LEU A 345 -31.69 -9.62 6.46
C LEU A 345 -32.73 -10.14 7.46
N ALA A 346 -34.02 -9.89 7.20
CA ALA A 346 -35.09 -10.38 8.05
C ALA A 346 -35.13 -11.93 8.10
N ASP A 347 -35.00 -12.60 6.94
CA ASP A 347 -34.90 -14.06 6.88
C ASP A 347 -33.68 -14.59 7.66
N LEU A 348 -32.51 -13.99 7.46
CA LEU A 348 -31.30 -14.37 8.18
C LEU A 348 -31.47 -14.25 9.70
N ARG A 349 -32.02 -13.12 10.17
CA ARG A 349 -32.28 -12.91 11.61
C ARG A 349 -33.27 -13.93 12.18
N LEU A 350 -34.35 -14.25 11.47
CA LEU A 350 -35.30 -15.27 11.91
C LEU A 350 -34.63 -16.64 12.05
N ARG A 351 -33.76 -17.01 11.11
CA ARG A 351 -33.01 -18.28 11.16
C ARG A 351 -31.96 -18.31 12.27
N ILE A 352 -31.28 -17.19 12.52
CA ILE A 352 -30.35 -17.01 13.64
C ILE A 352 -31.07 -17.23 14.96
N GLU A 353 -32.17 -16.52 15.20
CA GLU A 353 -32.96 -16.64 16.44
C GLU A 353 -33.49 -18.06 16.64
N ALA A 354 -34.00 -18.68 15.57
CA ALA A 354 -34.47 -20.07 15.64
C ALA A 354 -33.35 -21.05 16.01
N GLN A 355 -32.12 -20.85 15.52
CA GLN A 355 -31.00 -21.71 15.87
C GLN A 355 -30.48 -21.42 17.28
N LYS A 356 -30.41 -20.15 17.71
CA LYS A 356 -30.10 -19.76 19.09
C LYS A 356 -31.04 -20.40 20.11
N ALA A 357 -32.34 -20.36 19.85
CA ALA A 357 -33.35 -20.96 20.74
C ALA A 357 -33.19 -22.48 20.91
N ASN A 358 -32.54 -23.17 19.96
CA ASN A 358 -32.30 -24.61 19.99
C ASN A 358 -30.90 -24.98 20.48
N LEU A 359 -30.02 -24.01 20.75
CA LEU A 359 -28.68 -24.27 21.27
C LEU A 359 -28.74 -24.73 22.72
N HIS A 360 -28.17 -25.90 22.97
CA HIS A 360 -27.99 -26.45 24.31
C HIS A 360 -26.50 -26.69 24.54
N PHE A 361 -25.85 -25.83 25.31
CA PHE A 361 -24.47 -26.06 25.72
C PHE A 361 -24.40 -26.76 27.08
N PRO A 362 -23.47 -27.73 27.27
CA PRO A 362 -23.28 -28.37 28.57
C PRO A 362 -22.88 -27.35 29.65
N LYS A 363 -23.39 -27.53 30.88
CA LYS A 363 -23.09 -26.64 32.03
C LYS A 363 -21.59 -26.48 32.35
N TRP A 364 -20.74 -27.44 31.98
CA TRP A 364 -19.30 -27.35 32.23
C TRP A 364 -18.59 -26.33 31.33
N VAL A 365 -19.17 -25.97 30.17
CA VAL A 365 -18.65 -24.89 29.29
C VAL A 365 -18.74 -23.52 30.00
N VAL A 366 -19.73 -23.34 30.88
CA VAL A 366 -19.94 -22.13 31.70
C VAL A 366 -18.88 -22.00 32.80
N GLN A 367 -18.25 -23.10 33.22
CA GLN A 367 -17.24 -23.10 34.29
C GLN A 367 -15.83 -22.75 33.80
N GLY A 368 -15.64 -22.54 32.50
CA GLY A 368 -14.36 -22.18 31.89
C GLY A 368 -13.45 -23.36 31.55
N ASP A 369 -13.81 -24.58 31.96
CA ASP A 369 -13.02 -25.79 31.77
C ASP A 369 -13.58 -26.68 30.65
N GLY A 370 -13.32 -26.28 29.40
CA GLY A 370 -13.26 -27.16 28.22
C GLY A 370 -13.86 -26.59 26.92
N PRO A 371 -14.01 -27.40 25.84
CA PRO A 371 -13.09 -28.41 25.34
C PRO A 371 -12.01 -27.76 24.44
N THR A 372 -10.96 -28.53 24.13
CA THR A 372 -9.99 -28.29 23.05
C THR A 372 -10.64 -28.42 21.67
N SER A 373 -11.69 -27.64 21.38
CA SER A 373 -12.13 -27.46 19.99
C SER A 373 -11.00 -26.72 19.28
N SER A 374 -10.43 -27.32 18.24
CA SER A 374 -9.45 -26.66 17.38
C SER A 374 -10.06 -25.54 16.52
N ASP A 375 -11.39 -25.40 16.51
CA ASP A 375 -12.10 -24.37 15.76
C ASP A 375 -12.31 -23.11 16.62
N PRO A 376 -11.52 -22.03 16.39
CA PRO A 376 -11.65 -20.79 17.15
C PRO A 376 -13.01 -20.11 16.97
N GLU A 377 -13.70 -20.27 15.84
CA GLU A 377 -15.04 -19.69 15.65
C GLU A 377 -16.07 -20.40 16.53
N ALA A 378 -15.98 -21.72 16.65
CA ALA A 378 -16.84 -22.48 17.55
C ALA A 378 -16.60 -22.14 19.02
N VAL A 379 -15.35 -21.84 19.40
CA VAL A 379 -15.03 -21.33 20.75
C VAL A 379 -15.63 -19.94 20.95
N CYS A 380 -15.50 -19.05 19.96
CA CYS A 380 -16.05 -17.70 20.00
C CYS A 380 -17.58 -17.70 20.12
N ASP A 381 -18.27 -18.49 19.29
CA ASP A 381 -19.74 -18.64 19.30
C ASP A 381 -20.25 -19.09 20.69
N ARG A 382 -19.57 -20.07 21.29
CA ARG A 382 -19.86 -20.52 22.67
C ARG A 382 -19.66 -19.43 23.72
N LEU A 383 -18.59 -18.66 23.62
CA LEU A 383 -18.33 -17.58 24.59
C LEU A 383 -19.37 -16.49 24.49
N LEU A 384 -19.76 -16.09 23.28
CA LEU A 384 -20.84 -15.12 23.05
C LEU A 384 -22.15 -15.60 23.68
N HIS A 385 -22.51 -16.88 23.50
CA HIS A 385 -23.66 -17.47 24.16
C HIS A 385 -23.59 -17.39 25.69
N VAL A 386 -22.49 -17.83 26.30
CA VAL A 386 -22.35 -17.83 27.78
C VAL A 386 -22.40 -16.40 28.33
N LEU A 387 -21.82 -15.44 27.62
CA LEU A 387 -21.80 -14.03 28.02
C LEU A 387 -23.18 -13.35 27.97
N GLU A 388 -24.16 -13.87 27.23
CA GLU A 388 -25.56 -13.39 27.34
C GLU A 388 -26.13 -13.61 28.75
N SER A 389 -25.81 -14.76 29.36
CA SER A 389 -26.27 -15.11 30.71
C SER A 389 -25.33 -14.62 31.81
N SER A 390 -24.10 -14.22 31.48
CA SER A 390 -23.08 -13.79 32.44
C SER A 390 -22.25 -12.62 31.91
N PRO A 391 -22.89 -11.46 31.57
CA PRO A 391 -22.19 -10.33 30.96
C PRO A 391 -21.15 -9.70 31.90
N GLY A 392 -21.23 -10.00 33.20
CA GLY A 392 -20.34 -9.55 34.27
C GLY A 392 -18.98 -10.25 34.36
N ASP A 393 -18.78 -11.39 33.68
CA ASP A 393 -17.57 -12.20 33.84
C ASP A 393 -16.40 -11.63 33.02
N VAL A 394 -15.61 -10.76 33.63
CA VAL A 394 -14.42 -10.12 33.02
C VAL A 394 -13.44 -11.13 32.44
N ARG A 395 -13.30 -12.33 33.03
CA ARG A 395 -12.37 -13.35 32.52
C ARG A 395 -12.83 -13.90 31.17
N LEU A 396 -14.13 -14.14 31.01
CA LEU A 396 -14.72 -14.54 29.73
C LEU A 396 -14.66 -13.40 28.71
N GLN A 397 -14.87 -12.16 29.15
CA GLN A 397 -14.73 -10.97 28.30
C GLN A 397 -13.32 -10.84 27.71
N THR A 398 -12.28 -10.95 28.55
CA THR A 398 -10.88 -10.88 28.11
C THR A 398 -10.53 -12.02 27.15
N ARG A 399 -11.07 -13.23 27.36
CA ARG A 399 -10.88 -14.35 26.42
C ARG A 399 -11.55 -14.07 25.05
N LEU A 400 -12.74 -13.48 25.04
CA LEU A 400 -13.43 -13.10 23.81
C LEU A 400 -12.65 -12.03 23.05
N VAL A 401 -12.09 -11.03 23.75
CA VAL A 401 -11.21 -10.00 23.17
C VAL A 401 -10.04 -10.62 22.42
N SER A 402 -9.35 -11.60 23.01
CA SER A 402 -8.25 -12.30 22.35
C SER A 402 -8.71 -13.05 21.09
N LEU A 403 -9.85 -13.76 21.17
CA LEU A 403 -10.40 -14.51 20.04
C LEU A 403 -10.87 -13.62 18.90
N PHE A 404 -11.48 -12.47 19.20
CA PHE A 404 -11.81 -11.47 18.18
C PHE A 404 -10.56 -10.97 17.46
N GLY A 405 -9.47 -10.76 18.20
CA GLY A 405 -8.16 -10.44 17.61
C GLY A 405 -7.66 -11.53 16.66
N GLU A 406 -7.68 -12.79 17.09
CA GLU A 406 -7.23 -13.96 16.31
C GLU A 406 -8.10 -14.23 15.08
N LEU A 407 -9.41 -14.01 15.19
CA LEU A 407 -10.39 -14.22 14.12
C LEU A 407 -10.50 -13.02 13.17
N GLY A 408 -9.84 -11.89 13.47
CA GLY A 408 -9.82 -10.71 12.62
C GLY A 408 -11.03 -9.77 12.78
N TYR A 409 -11.80 -9.89 13.87
CA TYR A 409 -12.94 -9.01 14.23
C TYR A 409 -12.48 -7.67 14.81
N GLN A 410 -11.64 -6.93 14.08
CA GLN A 410 -11.00 -5.73 14.61
C GLN A 410 -11.99 -4.60 14.91
N ALA A 411 -12.96 -4.33 14.03
CA ALA A 411 -13.94 -3.27 14.25
C ALA A 411 -14.86 -3.61 15.45
N GLU A 412 -15.37 -4.84 15.49
CA GLU A 412 -16.23 -5.33 16.56
C GLU A 412 -15.48 -5.41 17.89
N LEU A 413 -14.18 -5.73 17.87
CA LEU A 413 -13.30 -5.71 19.03
C LEU A 413 -13.19 -4.32 19.65
N GLY A 414 -12.98 -3.28 18.84
CA GLY A 414 -12.94 -1.90 19.32
C GLY A 414 -14.24 -1.47 19.99
N ASP A 415 -15.38 -1.78 19.37
CA ASP A 415 -16.70 -1.44 19.93
C ASP A 415 -17.04 -2.28 21.16
N TRP A 416 -16.63 -3.55 21.18
CA TRP A 416 -16.76 -4.44 22.34
C TRP A 416 -15.95 -3.91 23.53
N LEU A 417 -14.67 -3.60 23.32
CA LEU A 417 -13.79 -3.03 24.33
C LEU A 417 -14.31 -1.69 24.85
N ALA A 418 -14.81 -0.82 23.99
CA ALA A 418 -15.43 0.45 24.40
C ALA A 418 -16.64 0.24 25.32
N ARG A 419 -17.53 -0.71 25.00
CA ARG A 419 -18.65 -1.08 25.88
C ARG A 419 -18.18 -1.66 27.21
N MET A 420 -17.15 -2.50 27.20
CA MET A 420 -16.61 -3.12 28.41
C MET A 420 -15.93 -2.11 29.32
N VAL A 421 -15.16 -1.18 28.76
CA VAL A 421 -14.57 -0.05 29.49
C VAL A 421 -15.66 0.83 30.13
N HIS A 422 -16.76 1.08 29.42
CA HIS A 422 -17.87 1.84 29.98
C HIS A 422 -18.59 1.07 31.11
N ARG A 423 -18.71 -0.25 30.99
CA ARG A 423 -19.38 -1.11 31.97
C ARG A 423 -18.53 -1.35 33.23
N PHE A 424 -17.21 -1.42 33.07
CA PHE A 424 -16.23 -1.67 34.13
C PHE A 424 -15.20 -0.54 34.14
N PRO A 425 -15.59 0.69 34.51
CA PRO A 425 -14.67 1.83 34.48
C PRO A 425 -13.47 1.64 35.41
N GLU A 426 -13.61 0.87 36.49
CA GLU A 426 -12.52 0.58 37.42
C GLU A 426 -11.52 -0.49 36.92
N ASP A 427 -11.77 -1.10 35.76
CA ASP A 427 -10.83 -2.07 35.18
C ASP A 427 -9.83 -1.37 34.23
N GLY A 428 -8.66 -1.05 34.77
CA GLY A 428 -7.57 -0.43 34.00
C GLY A 428 -6.98 -1.32 32.90
N HIS A 429 -7.14 -2.65 33.00
CA HIS A 429 -6.65 -3.57 31.98
C HIS A 429 -7.50 -3.48 30.71
N LEU A 430 -8.83 -3.43 30.84
CA LEU A 430 -9.74 -3.24 29.71
C LEU A 430 -9.49 -1.90 28.99
N PHE A 431 -9.22 -0.83 29.73
CA PHE A 431 -8.86 0.45 29.12
C PHE A 431 -7.51 0.39 28.39
N SER A 432 -6.52 -0.32 28.95
CA SER A 432 -5.23 -0.54 28.29
C SER A 432 -5.40 -1.30 26.97
N LEU A 433 -6.23 -2.35 26.95
CA LEU A 433 -6.54 -3.12 25.74
C LEU A 433 -7.25 -2.28 24.68
N LEU A 434 -8.22 -1.45 25.08
CA LEU A 434 -8.88 -0.50 24.18
C LEU A 434 -7.88 0.50 23.59
N GLY A 435 -7.02 1.08 24.43
CA GLY A 435 -6.02 2.04 24.00
C GLY A 435 -5.01 1.44 23.02
N ASP A 436 -4.49 0.24 23.32
CA ASP A 436 -3.57 -0.49 22.45
C ASP A 436 -4.22 -0.89 21.12
N HIS A 437 -5.52 -1.23 21.13
CA HIS A 437 -6.28 -1.53 19.91
C HIS A 437 -6.45 -0.28 19.05
N LEU A 438 -7.00 0.81 19.61
CA LEU A 438 -7.24 2.06 18.87
C LEU A 438 -5.93 2.66 18.32
N PHE A 439 -4.85 2.62 19.11
CA PHE A 439 -3.54 3.12 18.69
C PHE A 439 -2.95 2.34 17.51
N ARG A 440 -3.08 1.00 17.52
CA ARG A 440 -2.59 0.14 16.42
C ARG A 440 -3.46 0.23 15.17
N SER A 441 -4.77 0.39 15.35
CA SER A 441 -5.73 0.56 14.26
C SER A 441 -5.72 1.98 13.65
N GLY A 442 -4.92 2.91 14.18
CA GLY A 442 -4.83 4.29 13.69
C GLY A 442 -6.08 5.13 13.94
N HIS A 443 -6.93 4.72 14.90
CA HIS A 443 -8.12 5.47 15.30
C HIS A 443 -7.75 6.55 16.34
N ASP A 444 -6.82 7.42 15.95
CA ASP A 444 -6.16 8.37 16.84
C ASP A 444 -7.16 9.36 17.47
N ASP A 445 -8.21 9.76 16.75
CA ASP A 445 -9.26 10.65 17.27
C ASP A 445 -10.11 9.97 18.34
N ARG A 446 -10.56 8.73 18.11
CA ARG A 446 -11.31 7.94 19.11
C ARG A 446 -10.45 7.67 20.34
N LEU A 447 -9.16 7.39 20.13
CA LEU A 447 -8.22 7.19 21.23
C LEU A 447 -8.03 8.46 22.06
N ARG A 448 -7.86 9.60 21.39
CA ARG A 448 -7.71 10.91 22.04
C ARG A 448 -8.93 11.23 22.89
N GLU A 449 -10.13 11.11 22.33
CA GLU A 449 -11.39 11.34 23.04
C GLU A 449 -11.53 10.41 24.26
N ALA A 450 -11.26 9.11 24.09
CA ALA A 450 -11.33 8.14 25.18
C ALA A 450 -10.31 8.44 26.30
N CYS A 451 -9.11 8.92 25.96
CA CYS A 451 -8.08 9.26 26.94
C CYS A 451 -8.36 10.58 27.64
N GLU A 452 -8.79 11.62 26.93
CA GLU A 452 -9.14 12.92 27.51
C GLU A 452 -10.27 12.76 28.52
N LYS A 453 -11.34 12.05 28.13
CA LYS A 453 -12.42 11.70 29.05
C LYS A 453 -11.93 10.94 30.27
N ARG A 454 -11.07 9.94 30.07
CA ARG A 454 -10.51 9.13 31.17
C ARG A 454 -9.66 9.95 32.15
N VAL A 455 -8.99 11.00 31.68
CA VAL A 455 -8.22 11.92 32.53
C VAL A 455 -9.16 12.77 33.41
N GLU A 456 -10.34 13.11 32.90
CA GLU A 456 -11.36 13.90 33.61
C GLU A 456 -12.23 13.08 34.57
N ASP A 457 -12.39 11.78 34.29
CA ASP A 457 -13.19 10.87 35.12
C ASP A 457 -12.62 10.72 36.56
N ASP A 458 -13.51 10.47 37.52
CA ASP A 458 -13.16 10.16 38.92
C ASP A 458 -12.64 8.73 39.07
N VAL A 459 -11.45 8.48 38.52
CA VAL A 459 -10.75 7.19 38.55
C VAL A 459 -9.45 7.30 39.35
N SER A 460 -8.80 6.17 39.63
CA SER A 460 -7.50 6.18 40.29
C SER A 460 -6.42 6.92 39.46
N ASP A 461 -5.40 7.47 40.14
CA ASP A 461 -4.23 8.06 39.47
C ASP A 461 -3.52 7.06 38.55
N HIS A 462 -3.57 5.77 38.89
CA HIS A 462 -3.04 4.70 38.06
C HIS A 462 -3.78 4.62 36.72
N HIS A 463 -5.12 4.70 36.71
CA HIS A 463 -5.90 4.71 35.47
C HIS A 463 -5.66 5.97 34.62
N ARG A 464 -5.53 7.14 35.27
CA ARG A 464 -5.17 8.39 34.57
C ARG A 464 -3.79 8.31 33.92
N ALA A 465 -2.83 7.65 34.57
CA ALA A 465 -1.50 7.46 34.02
C ALA A 465 -1.49 6.65 32.71
N THR A 466 -2.33 5.61 32.60
CA THR A 466 -2.53 4.89 31.32
C THR A 466 -3.07 5.79 30.21
N ALA A 467 -4.02 6.67 30.51
CA ALA A 467 -4.52 7.63 29.52
C ALA A 467 -3.43 8.62 29.08
N HIS A 468 -2.63 9.13 30.02
CA HIS A 468 -1.47 9.97 29.71
C HIS A 468 -0.41 9.26 28.87
N TRP A 469 -0.21 7.95 29.08
CA TRP A 469 0.68 7.14 28.24
C TRP A 469 0.24 7.14 26.76
N PHE A 470 -1.04 6.91 26.48
CA PHE A 470 -1.56 6.93 25.11
C PHE A 470 -1.54 8.33 24.49
N LEU A 471 -1.90 9.37 25.26
CA LEU A 471 -1.81 10.76 24.79
C LEU A 471 -0.36 11.16 24.45
N ALA A 472 0.62 10.70 25.23
CA ALA A 472 2.04 10.92 24.93
C ALA A 472 2.46 10.25 23.61
N ASN A 473 2.00 9.02 23.36
CA ASN A 473 2.28 8.27 22.13
C ASN A 473 1.64 8.93 20.89
N LEU A 474 0.41 9.45 21.01
CA LEU A 474 -0.23 10.24 19.96
C LEU A 474 0.57 11.52 19.66
N ALA A 475 0.91 12.29 20.70
CA ALA A 475 1.72 13.50 20.54
C ALA A 475 3.11 13.21 19.93
N TRP A 476 3.69 12.04 20.21
CA TRP A 476 4.95 11.61 19.61
C TRP A 476 4.82 11.33 18.11
N ARG A 477 3.74 10.68 17.67
CA ARG A 477 3.46 10.49 16.23
C ARG A 477 3.30 11.83 15.51
N GLU A 478 2.68 12.80 16.17
CA GLU A 478 2.51 14.18 15.68
C GLU A 478 3.81 15.02 15.75
N CYS A 479 4.93 14.46 16.23
CA CYS A 479 6.19 15.17 16.49
C CYS A 479 6.03 16.38 17.45
N ALA A 480 5.00 16.36 18.31
CA ALA A 480 4.69 17.42 19.27
C ALA A 480 5.42 17.21 20.60
N TRP A 481 6.75 17.35 20.58
CA TRP A 481 7.67 16.99 21.67
C TRP A 481 7.30 17.56 23.05
N GLU A 482 6.90 18.83 23.12
CA GLU A 482 6.51 19.47 24.37
C GLU A 482 5.26 18.83 24.99
N ARG A 483 4.25 18.51 24.16
CA ARG A 483 3.03 17.82 24.58
C ARG A 483 3.33 16.40 25.01
N THR A 484 4.20 15.69 24.30
CA THR A 484 4.67 14.36 24.71
C THR A 484 5.28 14.40 26.11
N LEU A 485 6.22 15.31 26.37
CA LEU A 485 6.83 15.46 27.70
C LEU A 485 5.82 15.82 28.79
N ALA A 486 4.87 16.70 28.50
CA ALA A 486 3.85 17.11 29.46
C ALA A 486 3.02 15.92 29.96
N HIS A 487 2.65 15.00 29.08
CA HIS A 487 1.92 13.79 29.43
C HIS A 487 2.80 12.75 30.13
N LEU A 488 4.03 12.49 29.63
CA LEU A 488 4.94 11.51 30.26
C LEU A 488 5.28 11.88 31.71
N LYS A 489 5.39 13.18 32.03
CA LYS A 489 5.62 13.66 33.42
C LYS A 489 4.45 13.38 34.38
N ARG A 490 3.27 13.01 33.88
CA ARG A 490 2.10 12.66 34.69
C ARG A 490 2.06 11.17 35.06
N ILE A 491 2.98 10.36 34.55
CA ILE A 491 3.07 8.92 34.85
C ILE A 491 3.90 8.75 36.14
N PRO A 492 3.32 8.21 37.24
CA PRO A 492 4.02 8.09 38.52
C PRO A 492 4.98 6.89 38.55
N SER A 493 5.98 6.93 39.44
CA SER A 493 7.03 5.90 39.57
C SER A 493 6.55 4.48 39.86
N GLY A 494 5.36 4.32 40.46
CA GLY A 494 4.74 3.03 40.73
C GLY A 494 3.85 2.48 39.60
N HIS A 495 3.76 3.15 38.45
CA HIS A 495 2.93 2.71 37.32
C HIS A 495 3.66 1.70 36.44
N ALA A 496 2.93 0.73 35.86
CA ALA A 496 3.50 -0.31 35.01
C ALA A 496 4.24 0.22 33.77
N ARG A 497 3.91 1.44 33.33
CA ARG A 497 4.52 2.14 32.19
C ARG A 497 5.61 3.15 32.57
N TYR A 498 6.03 3.20 33.83
CA TYR A 498 6.95 4.25 34.30
C TYR A 498 8.32 4.15 33.63
N VAL A 499 8.87 2.94 33.52
CA VAL A 499 10.17 2.68 32.90
C VAL A 499 10.14 3.08 31.42
N GLU A 500 9.12 2.64 30.68
CA GLU A 500 8.97 3.03 29.27
C GLU A 500 8.76 4.55 29.12
N SER A 501 8.10 5.19 30.09
CA SER A 501 7.96 6.64 30.10
C SER A 501 9.29 7.38 30.27
N LEU A 502 10.21 6.86 31.11
CA LEU A 502 11.54 7.46 31.29
C LEU A 502 12.40 7.32 30.03
N LEU A 503 12.36 6.15 29.38
CA LEU A 503 13.05 5.93 28.10
C LEU A 503 12.53 6.89 27.03
N MET A 504 11.21 7.01 26.91
CA MET A 504 10.59 7.92 25.95
C MET A 504 10.92 9.40 26.28
N ARG A 505 10.93 9.78 27.56
CA ARG A 505 11.36 11.12 28.01
C ARG A 505 12.80 11.41 27.62
N ALA A 506 13.73 10.46 27.85
CA ALA A 506 15.13 10.62 27.46
C ALA A 506 15.27 10.84 25.94
N ALA A 507 14.53 10.06 25.14
CA ALA A 507 14.51 10.22 23.69
C ALA A 507 13.93 11.59 23.25
N VAL A 508 12.84 12.05 23.86
CA VAL A 508 12.30 13.39 23.56
C VAL A 508 13.30 14.48 23.95
N TYR A 509 13.89 14.40 25.15
CA TYR A 509 14.88 15.37 25.61
C TYR A 509 16.09 15.44 24.68
N ARG A 510 16.59 14.30 24.19
CA ARG A 510 17.63 14.25 23.16
C ARG A 510 17.21 14.97 21.88
N LYS A 511 16.02 14.70 21.36
CA LYS A 511 15.49 15.36 20.15
C LYS A 511 15.32 16.87 20.33
N CYS A 512 15.02 17.32 21.55
CA CYS A 512 14.94 18.74 21.90
C CYS A 512 16.30 19.39 22.26
N GLY A 513 17.41 18.65 22.20
CA GLY A 513 18.74 19.15 22.59
C GLY A 513 18.93 19.35 24.10
N GLN A 514 18.05 18.82 24.94
CA GLN A 514 18.09 18.93 26.41
C GLN A 514 18.84 17.74 27.03
N TYR A 515 20.13 17.62 26.73
CA TYR A 515 20.91 16.43 27.05
C TYR A 515 21.07 16.15 28.56
N ASP A 516 21.18 17.19 29.39
CA ASP A 516 21.25 17.02 30.86
C ASP A 516 19.97 16.36 31.41
N ALA A 517 18.82 16.76 30.89
CA ALA A 517 17.54 16.16 31.27
C ALA A 517 17.40 14.72 30.76
N ALA A 518 17.97 14.42 29.57
CA ALA A 518 18.03 13.06 29.06
C ALA A 518 18.90 12.16 29.96
N PHE A 519 20.10 12.62 30.37
CA PHE A 519 20.93 11.90 31.34
C PHE A 519 20.26 11.74 32.69
N GLY A 520 19.50 12.73 33.16
CA GLY A 520 18.68 12.62 34.37
C GLY A 520 17.71 11.44 34.30
N CYS A 521 16.97 11.28 33.19
CA CYS A 521 16.07 10.14 33.01
C CYS A 521 16.81 8.79 32.94
N LEU A 522 18.00 8.75 32.34
CA LEU A 522 18.83 7.54 32.29
C LEU A 522 19.41 7.17 33.66
N ALA A 523 19.74 8.16 34.49
CA ALA A 523 20.17 7.96 35.87
C ALA A 523 19.02 7.46 36.76
N ASP A 524 17.80 7.98 36.55
CA ASP A 524 16.60 7.48 37.23
C ASP A 524 16.33 6.00 36.90
N LEU A 525 16.52 5.59 35.64
CA LEU A 525 16.44 4.18 35.21
C LEU A 525 17.53 3.31 35.86
N GLU A 526 18.77 3.80 35.90
CA GLU A 526 19.89 3.11 36.56
C GLU A 526 19.64 2.94 38.06
N ALA A 527 19.06 3.96 38.72
CA ALA A 527 18.69 3.90 40.14
C ALA A 527 17.53 2.93 40.42
N ALA A 528 16.66 2.69 39.44
CA ALA A 528 15.60 1.68 39.51
C ALA A 528 16.10 0.25 39.21
N ASP A 529 17.41 0.08 38.93
CA ASP A 529 18.04 -1.14 38.41
C ASP A 529 17.37 -1.72 37.15
N ASP A 530 16.71 -0.86 36.37
CA ASP A 530 16.11 -1.22 35.08
C ASP A 530 17.06 -0.85 33.93
N ARG A 531 18.20 -1.55 33.90
CA ARG A 531 19.21 -1.41 32.85
C ARG A 531 18.88 -2.39 31.71
N SER A 532 18.09 -1.92 30.76
CA SER A 532 17.79 -2.61 29.50
C SER A 532 18.78 -2.26 28.40
N ALA A 533 18.71 -2.95 27.26
CA ALA A 533 19.47 -2.55 26.08
C ALA A 533 18.99 -1.22 25.51
N GLU A 534 17.68 -0.94 25.56
CA GLU A 534 17.12 0.33 25.15
C GLU A 534 17.67 1.49 25.99
N TRP A 535 17.83 1.29 27.31
CA TRP A 535 18.48 2.26 28.20
C TRP A 535 19.92 2.54 27.76
N ALA A 536 20.72 1.48 27.54
CA ALA A 536 22.11 1.67 27.17
C ALA A 536 22.26 2.26 25.76
N TRP A 537 21.40 1.89 24.81
CA TRP A 537 21.44 2.46 23.46
C TRP A 537 21.08 3.95 23.48
N GLU A 538 20.05 4.32 24.23
CA GLU A 538 19.66 5.72 24.38
C GLU A 538 20.76 6.54 25.07
N GLY A 539 21.40 5.97 26.10
CA GLY A 539 22.56 6.59 26.75
C GLY A 539 23.75 6.77 25.83
N ALA A 540 24.09 5.76 25.02
CA ALA A 540 25.16 5.86 24.04
C ALA A 540 24.85 6.92 22.96
N LEU A 541 23.60 7.03 22.50
CA LEU A 541 23.17 8.07 21.56
C LEU A 541 23.30 9.47 22.16
N VAL A 542 22.82 9.68 23.39
CA VAL A 542 22.95 10.97 24.08
C VAL A 542 24.43 11.33 24.26
N ALA A 543 25.25 10.39 24.71
CA ALA A 543 26.69 10.60 24.93
C ALA A 543 27.44 10.91 23.62
N ALA A 544 27.14 10.18 22.54
CA ALA A 544 27.72 10.44 21.22
C ALA A 544 27.33 11.82 20.69
N GLN A 545 26.06 12.23 20.86
CA GLN A 545 25.56 13.52 20.42
C GLN A 545 26.27 14.71 21.08
N VAL A 546 26.67 14.58 22.36
CA VAL A 546 27.39 15.62 23.11
C VAL A 546 28.92 15.45 23.09
N GLY A 547 29.44 14.42 22.41
CA GLY A 547 30.87 14.13 22.34
C GLY A 547 31.49 13.64 23.66
N ASN A 548 30.70 13.06 24.57
CA ASN A 548 31.20 12.53 25.84
C ASN A 548 31.63 11.06 25.68
N ALA A 549 32.91 10.87 25.35
CA ALA A 549 33.49 9.56 25.08
C ALA A 549 33.49 8.61 26.29
N LEU A 550 33.54 9.13 27.52
CA LEU A 550 33.57 8.29 28.72
C LEU A 550 32.20 7.63 28.96
N ASP A 551 31.13 8.41 28.91
CA ASP A 551 29.77 7.89 29.07
C ASP A 551 29.37 7.01 27.88
N ALA A 552 29.75 7.39 26.65
CA ALA A 552 29.53 6.53 25.49
C ALA A 552 30.15 5.14 25.71
N LYS A 553 31.41 5.10 26.16
CA LYS A 553 32.09 3.84 26.47
C LYS A 553 31.43 3.06 27.61
N LYS A 554 30.90 3.72 28.65
CA LYS A 554 30.14 3.08 29.73
C LYS A 554 28.94 2.29 29.16
N PHE A 555 28.11 2.95 28.36
CA PHE A 555 26.92 2.32 27.77
C PHE A 555 27.27 1.25 26.74
N GLU A 556 28.29 1.48 25.91
CA GLU A 556 28.78 0.48 24.96
C GLU A 556 29.32 -0.77 25.67
N THR A 557 30.01 -0.61 26.80
CA THR A 557 30.50 -1.74 27.60
C THR A 557 29.34 -2.57 28.13
N PHE A 558 28.30 -1.91 28.67
CA PHE A 558 27.09 -2.61 29.11
C PHE A 558 26.44 -3.40 27.98
N LEU A 559 26.23 -2.79 26.81
CA LEU A 559 25.65 -3.46 25.65
C LEU A 559 26.47 -4.68 25.22
N ARG A 560 27.81 -4.61 25.31
CA ARG A 560 28.68 -5.76 25.04
C ARG A 560 28.50 -6.89 26.05
N GLU A 561 28.54 -6.56 27.33
CA GLU A 561 28.42 -7.52 28.42
C GLU A 561 27.04 -8.20 28.47
N SER A 562 26.00 -7.47 28.10
CA SER A 562 24.63 -7.97 28.05
C SER A 562 24.33 -8.84 26.81
N GLY A 563 25.32 -9.12 25.95
CA GLY A 563 25.14 -9.98 24.77
C GLY A 563 24.41 -9.31 23.60
N PHE A 564 24.08 -8.02 23.71
CA PHE A 564 23.59 -7.17 22.61
C PHE A 564 24.75 -6.68 21.72
N ALA A 565 25.95 -7.21 21.95
CA ALA A 565 27.13 -6.95 21.17
C ALA A 565 26.86 -7.32 19.71
N CYS A 566 26.73 -6.29 18.86
CA CYS A 566 27.30 -6.45 17.54
C CYS A 566 28.79 -6.69 17.78
N GLU A 567 29.29 -7.90 17.47
CA GLU A 567 30.74 -8.12 17.38
C GLU A 567 31.31 -6.90 16.65
N GLU A 568 32.35 -6.27 17.19
CA GLU A 568 33.04 -5.19 16.49
C GLU A 568 33.52 -5.73 15.14
N ARG A 569 32.68 -5.58 14.12
CA ARG A 569 33.02 -5.67 12.72
C ARG A 569 32.95 -4.24 12.23
N PRO A 570 33.95 -3.38 12.51
CA PRO A 570 34.02 -1.98 12.04
C PRO A 570 34.06 -1.82 10.50
N THR A 571 33.62 -2.84 9.77
CA THR A 571 33.55 -2.97 8.33
C THR A 571 32.26 -3.66 7.86
N GLU A 572 31.32 -4.01 8.74
CA GLU A 572 30.05 -4.61 8.33
C GLU A 572 29.13 -3.57 7.70
N THR A 573 28.62 -3.90 6.52
CA THR A 573 27.58 -3.13 5.83
C THR A 573 26.24 -3.48 6.43
N VAL A 574 25.54 -2.47 6.96
CA VAL A 574 24.18 -2.55 7.50
C VAL A 574 23.22 -1.74 6.64
N ARG A 575 21.91 -2.00 6.78
CA ARG A 575 20.89 -1.12 6.21
C ARG A 575 20.50 -0.07 7.25
N ILE A 576 20.40 1.18 6.82
CA ILE A 576 19.86 2.29 7.62
C ILE A 576 18.55 2.76 7.01
N ARG A 577 17.59 3.16 7.83
CA ARG A 577 16.28 3.65 7.43
C ARG A 577 15.97 4.95 8.14
N GLY A 578 15.35 5.90 7.45
CA GLY A 578 14.94 7.16 8.04
C GLY A 578 13.81 7.82 7.26
N THR A 579 13.43 9.01 7.71
CA THR A 579 12.45 9.86 7.04
C THR A 579 13.18 11.06 6.48
N GLY A 580 13.06 11.28 5.17
CA GLY A 580 13.67 12.42 4.48
C GLY A 580 12.96 13.74 4.77
N GLU A 581 13.52 14.84 4.25
CA GLU A 581 13.03 16.20 4.51
C GLU A 581 11.57 16.43 4.07
N GLN A 582 11.11 15.69 3.05
CA GLN A 582 9.75 15.75 2.53
C GLN A 582 8.81 14.68 3.13
N GLY A 583 9.21 14.03 4.21
CA GLY A 583 8.41 13.00 4.89
C GLY A 583 8.44 11.61 4.24
N GLY A 584 9.12 11.44 3.10
CA GLY A 584 9.30 10.13 2.45
C GLY A 584 10.29 9.26 3.22
N ALA A 585 9.98 7.97 3.41
CA ALA A 585 10.92 7.03 3.99
C ALA A 585 12.03 6.66 3.00
N PHE A 586 13.25 6.44 3.49
CA PHE A 586 14.38 5.94 2.70
C PHE A 586 15.03 4.75 3.39
N GLU A 587 15.71 3.91 2.62
CA GLU A 587 16.60 2.87 3.13
C GLU A 587 17.90 2.81 2.33
N LEU A 588 19.05 2.80 3.02
CA LEU A 588 20.38 2.93 2.42
C LEU A 588 21.37 1.97 3.07
N ALA A 589 22.44 1.61 2.36
CA ALA A 589 23.56 0.88 2.92
C ALA A 589 24.49 1.86 3.64
N ALA A 590 24.87 1.50 4.86
CA ALA A 590 25.86 2.21 5.65
C ALA A 590 26.87 1.23 6.23
N ARG A 591 28.09 1.67 6.46
CA ARG A 591 29.12 0.90 7.14
C ARG A 591 29.18 1.35 8.57
N ARG A 592 28.99 0.44 9.52
CA ARG A 592 29.09 0.80 10.94
C ARG A 592 30.50 1.25 11.29
N THR A 593 30.59 2.34 12.03
CA THR A 593 31.86 2.87 12.57
C THR A 593 31.97 2.69 14.08
N GLY A 594 30.85 2.39 14.75
CA GLY A 594 30.78 2.18 16.19
C GLY A 594 29.43 1.58 16.60
N MET A 595 29.13 1.60 17.91
CA MET A 595 27.91 0.97 18.41
C MET A 595 26.64 1.71 17.96
N VAL A 596 26.71 3.03 18.02
CA VAL A 596 25.60 3.93 17.68
C VAL A 596 25.93 4.83 16.49
N THR A 597 27.01 4.54 15.75
CA THR A 597 27.49 5.36 14.64
C THR A 597 27.66 4.52 13.36
N ALA A 598 27.26 5.08 12.21
CA ALA A 598 27.48 4.50 10.90
C ALA A 598 27.84 5.57 9.87
N LEU A 599 28.55 5.16 8.82
CA LEU A 599 28.94 5.98 7.69
C LEU A 599 28.10 5.59 6.47
N VAL A 600 27.37 6.54 5.88
CA VAL A 600 26.58 6.29 4.67
C VAL A 600 27.50 5.86 3.52
N CYS A 601 27.26 4.68 2.94
CA CYS A 601 28.09 4.10 1.88
C CYS A 601 27.37 3.96 0.54
N GLU A 602 26.07 4.24 0.51
CA GLU A 602 25.25 4.26 -0.69
C GLU A 602 24.92 5.71 -1.09
N LEU A 603 24.68 5.95 -2.38
CA LEU A 603 24.20 7.25 -2.82
C LEU A 603 22.75 7.42 -2.44
N ALA A 604 22.50 8.33 -1.49
CA ALA A 604 21.18 8.61 -1.01
C ALA A 604 20.33 9.32 -2.10
N PRO A 605 19.00 9.06 -2.15
CA PRO A 605 18.12 9.85 -2.99
C PRO A 605 18.09 11.31 -2.49
N PRO A 606 17.92 12.30 -3.37
CA PRO A 606 17.92 13.72 -2.97
C PRO A 606 16.92 14.07 -1.86
N SER A 607 15.82 13.33 -1.78
CA SER A 607 14.77 13.51 -0.77
C SER A 607 15.16 13.07 0.65
N SER A 608 16.23 12.28 0.80
CA SER A 608 16.64 11.70 2.10
C SER A 608 17.27 12.71 3.06
N GLY A 609 17.85 13.81 2.56
CA GLY A 609 18.65 14.74 3.37
C GLY A 609 20.03 14.20 3.80
N LEU A 610 20.45 13.03 3.31
CA LEU A 610 21.75 12.43 3.59
C LEU A 610 22.67 12.51 2.36
N ASN A 611 23.98 12.56 2.59
CA ASN A 611 25.02 12.47 1.56
C ASN A 611 25.87 11.22 1.75
N PHE A 612 26.51 10.77 0.67
CA PHE A 612 27.53 9.73 0.77
C PHE A 612 28.66 10.18 1.69
N GLY A 613 29.05 9.31 2.63
CA GLY A 613 30.07 9.61 3.63
C GLY A 613 29.58 10.41 4.84
N ASP A 614 28.28 10.70 4.95
CA ASP A 614 27.73 11.27 6.19
C ASP A 614 27.91 10.29 7.35
N GLU A 615 28.28 10.83 8.51
CA GLU A 615 28.24 10.07 9.76
C GLU A 615 26.88 10.27 10.39
N VAL A 616 26.21 9.16 10.70
CA VAL A 616 24.87 9.14 11.26
C VAL A 616 24.87 8.42 12.60
N LEU A 617 24.06 8.92 13.53
CA LEU A 617 23.74 8.19 14.74
C LEU A 617 22.59 7.22 14.46
N VAL A 618 22.74 5.97 14.89
CA VAL A 618 21.86 4.87 14.51
C VAL A 618 21.38 4.04 15.70
N LYS A 619 20.14 3.58 15.62
CA LYS A 619 19.49 2.70 16.60
C LYS A 619 18.80 1.52 15.91
N PRO A 620 18.91 0.28 16.39
CA PRO A 620 18.16 -0.84 15.85
C PRO A 620 16.65 -0.54 15.83
N LEU A 621 15.98 -0.85 14.72
CA LEU A 621 14.52 -0.67 14.63
C LEU A 621 13.76 -1.68 15.50
N ARG A 622 14.34 -2.86 15.74
CA ARG A 622 13.78 -3.90 16.59
C ARG A 622 14.86 -4.60 17.42
N PHE A 623 14.48 -4.91 18.65
CA PHE A 623 15.19 -5.79 19.57
C PHE A 623 14.46 -7.14 19.49
N THR A 624 15.13 -8.19 19.02
CA THR A 624 14.61 -9.58 19.00
C THR A 624 15.33 -10.41 20.05
N SER A 625 14.76 -11.53 20.49
CA SER A 625 15.47 -12.54 21.27
C SER A 625 15.69 -13.79 20.41
N ASP A 626 16.91 -14.29 20.40
CA ASP A 626 17.26 -15.55 19.77
C ASP A 626 16.71 -16.74 20.57
N ARG A 627 16.75 -17.93 19.99
CA ARG A 627 16.24 -19.17 20.60
C ARG A 627 17.01 -19.60 21.87
N GLY A 628 18.13 -18.94 22.20
CA GLY A 628 18.91 -19.14 23.41
C GLY A 628 18.67 -18.09 24.50
N GLY A 629 17.71 -17.18 24.32
CA GLY A 629 17.44 -16.09 25.26
C GLY A 629 18.44 -14.93 25.20
N HIS A 630 19.31 -14.89 24.19
CA HIS A 630 20.18 -13.75 23.92
C HIS A 630 19.45 -12.79 23.00
N ALA A 631 19.57 -11.49 23.20
CA ALA A 631 18.92 -10.54 22.33
C ALA A 631 19.69 -10.38 21.00
N ALA A 632 19.00 -10.54 19.88
CA ALA A 632 19.47 -10.24 18.53
C ALA A 632 18.84 -8.92 18.03
N HIS A 633 19.42 -8.27 17.04
CA HIS A 633 18.83 -7.10 16.38
C HIS A 633 18.60 -7.39 14.90
N ASP A 634 17.58 -6.75 14.31
CA ASP A 634 17.42 -6.73 12.86
C ASP A 634 18.66 -6.07 12.22
N ALA A 635 19.03 -6.48 11.00
CA ALA A 635 20.13 -5.89 10.23
C ALA A 635 19.85 -4.45 9.73
N VAL A 636 18.72 -3.85 10.16
CA VAL A 636 18.24 -2.52 9.77
C VAL A 636 18.19 -1.58 10.97
N PHE A 637 18.85 -0.44 10.84
CA PHE A 637 18.95 0.58 11.87
C PHE A 637 18.18 1.84 11.48
N GLY A 638 17.46 2.45 12.41
CA GLY A 638 16.89 3.78 12.26
C GLY A 638 17.96 4.87 12.38
N VAL A 639 17.92 5.86 11.50
CA VAL A 639 18.73 7.09 11.60
C VAL A 639 18.10 8.02 12.64
N GLU A 640 18.84 8.32 13.71
CA GLU A 640 18.38 9.15 14.83
C GLU A 640 18.80 10.62 14.72
N SER A 641 19.99 10.86 14.17
CA SER A 641 20.53 12.20 13.90
C SER A 641 21.73 12.13 12.95
N VAL A 642 22.12 13.29 12.41
CA VAL A 642 23.30 13.46 11.57
C VAL A 642 24.20 14.50 12.26
N PRO A 643 25.18 14.07 13.08
CA PRO A 643 26.05 15.00 13.80
C PRO A 643 26.87 15.90 12.87
N ALA A 644 27.26 15.39 11.70
CA ALA A 644 28.01 16.13 10.70
C ALA A 644 27.65 15.66 9.29
N THR A 645 27.20 16.59 8.45
CA THR A 645 26.98 16.37 7.02
C THR A 645 28.25 16.68 6.23
N ARG A 646 28.57 15.85 5.25
CA ARG A 646 29.63 16.04 4.28
C ARG A 646 29.03 16.52 2.97
N SER A 647 29.60 17.58 2.40
CA SER A 647 29.32 17.94 1.01
C SER A 647 30.21 17.10 0.09
N VAL A 648 29.65 16.03 -0.47
CA VAL A 648 30.34 15.18 -1.44
C VAL A 648 29.73 15.39 -2.84
N PRO A 649 30.54 15.73 -3.85
CA PRO A 649 30.04 15.92 -5.20
C PRO A 649 29.58 14.60 -5.82
N THR A 650 28.41 14.62 -6.43
CA THR A 650 27.85 13.55 -7.26
C THR A 650 28.04 13.89 -8.73
N PHE A 651 28.44 12.91 -9.53
CA PHE A 651 28.63 13.05 -10.97
C PHE A 651 27.74 12.04 -11.69
N PRO A 652 26.88 12.46 -12.61
CA PRO A 652 26.07 11.52 -13.37
C PRO A 652 26.94 10.77 -14.39
N ILE A 653 26.52 9.54 -14.66
CA ILE A 653 27.08 8.66 -15.68
C ILE A 653 25.94 8.11 -16.53
N PHE A 654 26.11 8.12 -17.84
CA PHE A 654 25.12 7.57 -18.75
C PHE A 654 25.73 7.10 -20.07
N GLY A 655 25.01 6.22 -20.77
CA GLY A 655 25.44 5.61 -22.03
C GLY A 655 24.62 4.37 -22.35
N VAL A 656 25.14 3.48 -23.18
CA VAL A 656 24.55 2.15 -23.39
C VAL A 656 24.95 1.23 -22.24
N ASP A 657 24.02 0.40 -21.74
CA ASP A 657 24.31 -0.57 -20.68
C ASP A 657 25.39 -1.58 -21.15
N PRO A 658 26.57 -1.63 -20.50
CA PRO A 658 27.65 -2.53 -20.89
C PRO A 658 27.44 -3.97 -20.38
N GLY A 659 26.34 -4.24 -19.68
CA GLY A 659 26.03 -5.51 -19.06
C GLY A 659 26.58 -5.66 -17.64
N ASN A 660 26.00 -6.60 -16.89
CA ASN A 660 26.24 -6.76 -15.45
C ASN A 660 27.72 -6.96 -15.07
N GLN A 661 28.49 -7.71 -15.86
CA GLN A 661 29.90 -8.00 -15.56
C GLN A 661 30.77 -6.73 -15.65
N ALA A 662 30.60 -5.95 -16.72
CA ALA A 662 31.32 -4.70 -16.95
C ALA A 662 30.91 -3.62 -15.94
N LEU A 663 29.63 -3.58 -15.58
CA LEU A 663 29.15 -2.66 -14.55
C LEU A 663 29.70 -3.00 -13.16
N ALA A 664 29.78 -4.28 -12.80
CA ALA A 664 30.39 -4.71 -11.53
C ALA A 664 31.91 -4.44 -11.47
N GLU A 665 32.60 -4.34 -12.61
CA GLU A 665 33.99 -3.88 -12.68
C GLU A 665 34.08 -2.36 -12.52
N LEU A 666 33.17 -1.62 -13.15
CA LEU A 666 33.08 -0.16 -13.01
C LEU A 666 32.79 0.23 -11.55
N GLU A 667 31.86 -0.45 -10.89
CA GLU A 667 31.54 -0.26 -9.47
C GLU A 667 32.77 -0.46 -8.59
N ARG A 668 33.55 -1.53 -8.82
CA ARG A 668 34.81 -1.78 -8.11
C ARG A 668 35.82 -0.64 -8.29
N ILE A 669 35.92 -0.05 -9.47
CA ILE A 669 36.81 1.11 -9.72
C ILE A 669 36.38 2.33 -8.91
N VAL A 670 35.07 2.58 -8.79
CA VAL A 670 34.52 3.68 -7.98
C VAL A 670 34.76 3.42 -6.49
N VAL A 671 34.48 2.22 -6.01
CA VAL A 671 34.71 1.81 -4.61
C VAL A 671 36.18 1.88 -4.23
N ASP A 672 37.09 1.41 -5.09
CA ASP A 672 38.55 1.52 -4.88
C ASP A 672 39.04 2.97 -4.79
N ALA A 673 38.31 3.92 -5.38
CA ALA A 673 38.59 5.35 -5.30
C ALA A 673 37.97 6.02 -4.07
N GLY A 674 37.33 5.25 -3.18
CA GLY A 674 36.64 5.76 -1.99
C GLY A 674 35.27 6.37 -2.31
N GLY A 675 34.63 5.94 -3.40
CA GLY A 675 33.32 6.42 -3.84
C GLY A 675 32.22 5.36 -3.80
N ALA A 676 31.05 5.73 -4.32
CA ALA A 676 29.94 4.82 -4.57
C ALA A 676 29.33 5.09 -5.95
N LEU A 677 28.79 4.05 -6.59
CA LEU A 677 28.09 4.10 -7.87
C LEU A 677 26.65 3.61 -7.64
N ALA A 678 25.66 4.35 -8.12
CA ALA A 678 24.26 3.93 -8.12
C ALA A 678 23.69 4.03 -9.53
N ARG A 679 22.91 3.02 -9.91
CA ARG A 679 22.05 3.08 -11.10
C ARG A 679 20.77 3.82 -10.75
N ASP A 680 20.21 4.53 -11.72
CA ASP A 680 18.85 5.05 -11.57
C ASP A 680 17.88 3.89 -11.86
N GLU A 681 17.32 3.28 -10.82
CA GLU A 681 16.41 2.13 -10.96
C GLU A 681 15.17 2.49 -11.79
N ASP A 682 14.74 3.75 -11.72
CA ASP A 682 13.64 4.31 -12.51
C ASP A 682 13.93 4.31 -14.02
N ALA A 683 15.21 4.30 -14.41
CA ALA A 683 15.67 4.31 -15.80
C ALA A 683 16.11 2.92 -16.31
N SER A 684 15.91 1.85 -15.53
CA SER A 684 16.32 0.48 -15.89
C SER A 684 15.60 -0.11 -17.11
N SER A 685 14.49 0.49 -17.53
CA SER A 685 13.74 0.14 -18.75
C SER A 685 13.95 1.14 -19.90
N GLU A 686 14.80 2.15 -19.73
CA GLU A 686 15.06 3.10 -20.81
C GLU A 686 15.95 2.48 -21.88
N THR A 687 15.66 2.81 -23.14
CA THR A 687 16.44 2.39 -24.30
C THR A 687 17.02 3.60 -25.02
N CYS A 688 18.10 3.35 -25.74
CA CYS A 688 18.76 4.31 -26.61
C CYS A 688 18.95 3.68 -27.98
N PHE A 689 19.26 4.47 -29.00
CA PHE A 689 19.32 3.97 -30.37
C PHE A 689 20.74 3.98 -30.90
N HIS A 690 21.16 2.86 -31.48
CA HIS A 690 22.46 2.81 -32.16
C HIS A 690 22.46 3.80 -33.34
N PRO A 691 23.46 4.69 -33.44
CA PRO A 691 23.40 5.84 -34.35
C PRO A 691 23.50 5.50 -35.84
N GLN A 692 23.86 4.27 -36.19
CA GLN A 692 24.03 3.83 -37.58
C GLN A 692 23.01 2.76 -38.00
N THR A 693 22.64 1.88 -37.07
CA THR A 693 21.75 0.74 -37.34
C THR A 693 20.33 1.00 -36.88
N CYS A 694 20.11 2.06 -36.08
CA CYS A 694 18.86 2.36 -35.40
C CYS A 694 18.34 1.20 -34.53
N GLU A 695 19.22 0.28 -34.15
CA GLU A 695 18.91 -0.80 -33.23
C GLU A 695 18.64 -0.22 -31.84
N GLU A 696 17.60 -0.73 -31.20
CA GLU A 696 17.25 -0.38 -29.84
C GLU A 696 18.19 -1.10 -28.85
N LEU A 697 18.86 -0.32 -28.00
CA LEU A 697 19.85 -0.79 -27.05
C LEU A 697 19.46 -0.39 -25.62
N PRO A 698 19.74 -1.23 -24.60
CA PRO A 698 19.47 -0.86 -23.21
C PRO A 698 20.32 0.36 -22.82
N ALA A 699 19.69 1.38 -22.22
CA ALA A 699 20.40 2.55 -21.72
C ALA A 699 20.83 2.35 -20.25
N LEU A 700 21.96 2.95 -19.90
CA LEU A 700 22.41 3.10 -18.51
C LEU A 700 22.29 4.57 -18.13
N TYR A 701 21.57 4.84 -17.04
CA TYR A 701 21.63 6.10 -16.32
C TYR A 701 21.98 5.82 -14.86
N GLY A 702 22.87 6.63 -14.31
CA GLY A 702 23.33 6.48 -12.95
C GLY A 702 24.13 7.68 -12.49
N ARG A 703 24.72 7.54 -11.31
CA ARG A 703 25.54 8.57 -10.67
C ARG A 703 26.61 7.90 -9.82
N PHE A 704 27.76 8.55 -9.72
CA PHE A 704 28.78 8.17 -8.76
C PHE A 704 29.17 9.36 -7.89
N ALA A 705 29.45 9.13 -6.61
CA ALA A 705 30.11 10.12 -5.75
C ALA A 705 31.53 9.69 -5.46
N ILE A 706 32.40 10.66 -5.27
CA ILE A 706 33.78 10.45 -4.86
C ILE A 706 34.13 11.51 -3.83
N LEU A 707 34.80 11.08 -2.77
CA LEU A 707 35.28 11.97 -1.73
C LEU A 707 36.17 13.09 -2.32
N PRO A 708 36.03 14.35 -1.87
CA PRO A 708 36.81 15.47 -2.37
C PRO A 708 38.34 15.28 -2.28
N GLU A 709 38.81 14.44 -1.35
CA GLU A 709 40.23 14.15 -1.12
C GLU A 709 40.83 13.19 -2.17
N ALA A 710 40.01 12.54 -2.99
CA ALA A 710 40.49 11.58 -3.98
C ALA A 710 41.13 12.27 -5.20
N PRO A 711 42.13 11.66 -5.87
CA PRO A 711 42.77 12.25 -7.04
C PRO A 711 41.89 12.14 -8.31
N TRP A 712 40.94 13.07 -8.49
CA TRP A 712 39.92 13.05 -9.56
C TRP A 712 40.49 12.86 -10.97
N ARG A 713 41.64 13.48 -11.29
CA ARG A 713 42.30 13.32 -12.59
C ARG A 713 42.85 11.91 -12.82
N ALA A 714 43.35 11.25 -11.77
CA ALA A 714 43.80 9.86 -11.86
C ALA A 714 42.61 8.91 -11.97
N PHE A 715 41.55 9.17 -11.21
CA PHE A 715 40.29 8.43 -11.29
C PHE A 715 39.65 8.53 -12.70
N HIS A 716 39.53 9.72 -13.26
CA HIS A 716 39.04 9.93 -14.63
C HIS A 716 39.84 9.12 -15.67
N LYS A 717 41.17 9.09 -15.57
CA LYS A 717 42.03 8.27 -16.45
C LYS A 717 41.78 6.77 -16.27
N ARG A 718 41.50 6.32 -15.04
CA ARG A 718 41.17 4.92 -14.74
C ARG A 718 39.83 4.53 -15.35
N LEU A 719 38.80 5.37 -15.22
CA LEU A 719 37.49 5.16 -15.87
C LEU A 719 37.63 5.07 -17.40
N LEU A 720 38.36 6.00 -18.02
CA LEU A 720 38.60 5.98 -19.47
C LEU A 720 39.29 4.69 -19.94
N ARG A 721 40.26 4.18 -19.18
CA ARG A 721 40.95 2.93 -19.51
C ARG A 721 40.03 1.71 -19.40
N ALA A 722 39.21 1.64 -18.35
CA ALA A 722 38.32 0.52 -18.12
C ALA A 722 37.17 0.46 -19.14
N THR A 723 36.65 1.62 -19.53
CA THR A 723 35.55 1.72 -20.49
C THR A 723 35.98 1.68 -21.96
N ALA A 724 37.30 1.72 -22.24
CA ALA A 724 37.82 1.76 -23.61
C ALA A 724 37.51 0.49 -24.43
N THR A 725 37.29 -0.65 -23.78
CA THR A 725 36.97 -1.93 -24.41
C THR A 725 35.47 -2.19 -24.52
N TYR A 726 34.62 -1.28 -24.07
CA TYR A 726 33.18 -1.46 -24.14
C TYR A 726 32.71 -1.27 -25.59
N ALA A 727 31.70 -2.03 -26.00
CA ALA A 727 31.13 -1.94 -27.34
C ALA A 727 30.60 -0.53 -27.64
N HIS A 728 30.15 0.17 -26.59
CA HIS A 728 29.58 1.50 -26.65
C HIS A 728 30.12 2.38 -25.51
N PRO A 729 30.22 3.70 -25.73
CA PRO A 729 30.83 4.61 -24.78
C PRO A 729 29.91 4.93 -23.59
N LEU A 730 30.51 5.03 -22.41
CA LEU A 730 29.91 5.66 -21.23
C LEU A 730 30.45 7.09 -21.06
N MET A 731 29.63 7.99 -20.53
CA MET A 731 29.91 9.42 -20.44
C MET A 731 29.65 9.95 -19.03
N TRP A 732 30.50 10.86 -18.55
CA TRP A 732 30.39 11.51 -17.22
C TRP A 732 30.79 13.00 -17.29
N PRO A 733 30.00 13.84 -17.98
CA PRO A 733 30.45 15.15 -18.41
C PRO A 733 30.75 16.13 -17.28
N GLN A 734 30.10 16.04 -16.12
CA GLN A 734 30.32 16.94 -14.98
C GLN A 734 31.68 16.71 -14.33
N LEU A 735 32.15 15.46 -14.24
CA LEU A 735 33.51 15.19 -13.78
C LEU A 735 34.54 15.70 -14.80
N ALA A 736 34.29 15.54 -16.10
CA ALA A 736 35.17 16.09 -17.14
C ALA A 736 35.19 17.63 -17.12
N TRP A 737 34.04 18.27 -16.88
CA TRP A 737 33.91 19.70 -16.70
C TRP A 737 34.69 20.19 -15.47
N ALA A 738 34.52 19.54 -14.31
CA ALA A 738 35.25 19.85 -13.08
C ALA A 738 36.78 19.72 -13.24
N LEU A 739 37.24 18.90 -14.20
CA LEU A 739 38.65 18.75 -14.56
C LEU A 739 39.13 19.71 -15.68
N ASN A 740 38.28 20.65 -16.11
CA ASN A 740 38.50 21.59 -17.22
C ASN A 740 38.76 20.91 -18.58
N LEU A 741 38.07 19.80 -18.88
CA LEU A 741 38.19 19.05 -20.14
C LEU A 741 37.05 19.41 -21.11
N VAL A 742 36.96 20.69 -21.49
CA VAL A 742 35.83 21.25 -22.26
C VAL A 742 35.61 20.54 -23.60
N ASP A 743 36.68 20.21 -24.33
CA ASP A 743 36.59 19.53 -25.62
C ASP A 743 35.99 18.12 -25.51
N LEU A 744 36.29 17.42 -24.41
CA LEU A 744 35.75 16.08 -24.13
C LEU A 744 34.26 16.15 -23.80
N VAL A 745 33.83 17.15 -23.03
CA VAL A 745 32.40 17.39 -22.75
C VAL A 745 31.65 17.68 -24.04
N ALA A 746 32.18 18.54 -24.91
CA ALA A 746 31.58 18.84 -26.21
C ALA A 746 31.51 17.61 -27.13
N HIS A 747 32.52 16.73 -27.07
CA HIS A 747 32.50 15.45 -27.78
C HIS A 747 31.41 14.51 -27.26
N TRP A 748 31.30 14.32 -25.94
CA TRP A 748 30.28 13.48 -25.33
C TRP A 748 28.87 14.02 -25.55
N HIS A 749 28.66 15.34 -25.54
CA HIS A 749 27.36 15.93 -25.88
C HIS A 749 26.90 15.52 -27.29
N ARG A 750 27.80 15.64 -28.29
CA ARG A 750 27.50 15.20 -29.67
C ARG A 750 27.21 13.70 -29.75
N LEU A 751 27.89 12.90 -28.92
CA LEU A 751 27.72 11.46 -28.89
C LEU A 751 26.38 11.07 -28.28
N ALA A 752 26.00 11.67 -27.15
CA ALA A 752 24.72 11.44 -26.51
C ALA A 752 23.53 11.80 -27.42
N VAL A 753 23.61 12.92 -28.14
CA VAL A 753 22.59 13.30 -29.15
C VAL A 753 22.44 12.24 -30.23
N ARG A 754 23.56 11.63 -30.68
CA ARG A 754 23.54 10.57 -31.70
C ARG A 754 22.90 9.27 -31.19
N TYR A 755 23.13 8.93 -29.93
CA TYR A 755 22.50 7.78 -29.28
C TYR A 755 21.08 8.07 -28.79
N GLN A 756 20.58 9.30 -28.96
CA GLN A 756 19.30 9.79 -28.43
C GLN A 756 19.18 9.63 -26.90
N LEU A 757 20.30 9.77 -26.19
CA LEU A 757 20.33 9.74 -24.73
C LEU A 757 19.84 11.08 -24.17
N ASN A 758 19.03 11.04 -23.11
CA ASN A 758 18.48 12.22 -22.43
C ASN A 758 19.57 12.97 -21.64
N TRP A 759 20.38 13.75 -22.36
CA TRP A 759 21.50 14.55 -21.80
C TRP A 759 21.04 15.68 -20.86
N VAL A 760 19.87 16.28 -21.12
CA VAL A 760 19.43 17.52 -20.45
C VAL A 760 18.93 17.26 -19.02
N GLU A 761 18.16 16.19 -18.80
CA GLU A 761 17.66 15.83 -17.45
C GLU A 761 18.80 15.44 -16.47
N SER A 762 19.92 14.92 -16.99
CA SER A 762 21.10 14.56 -16.19
C SER A 762 22.07 15.73 -15.97
N PHE A 763 22.03 16.78 -16.80
CA PHE A 763 22.86 17.98 -16.64
C PHE A 763 22.22 19.02 -15.72
N GLU A 764 20.89 19.18 -15.76
CA GLU A 764 20.18 20.23 -15.02
C GLU A 764 19.76 19.87 -13.59
N ARG A 765 19.71 18.57 -13.22
CA ARG A 765 19.35 18.16 -11.85
C ARG A 765 20.30 18.70 -10.76
N ASP A 766 21.57 18.97 -11.07
CA ASP A 766 22.58 19.39 -10.08
C ASP A 766 23.27 20.73 -10.36
N SER A 767 23.07 21.37 -11.52
CA SER A 767 23.65 22.69 -11.81
C SER A 767 23.00 23.85 -11.03
N CYS A 768 21.94 23.59 -10.26
CA CYS A 768 21.25 24.59 -9.44
C CYS A 768 21.68 24.64 -7.96
N LYS A 769 22.75 23.94 -7.53
CA LYS A 769 23.22 24.01 -6.12
C LYS A 769 24.72 24.30 -5.92
N GLY A 770 25.46 24.69 -6.95
CA GLY A 770 26.89 25.03 -6.83
C GLY A 770 27.28 26.20 -7.70
N GLY A 771 26.86 27.41 -7.31
CA GLY A 771 27.05 28.61 -8.12
C GLY A 771 26.81 29.93 -7.41
N THR A 772 27.15 30.04 -6.13
CA THR A 772 27.72 31.23 -5.45
C THR A 772 28.41 30.77 -4.19
#